data_AF-A0AAW4CYZ7-F1
#
_entry.id   AF-A0AAW4CYZ7-F1
#
_cell.length_a   1.000
_cell.length_b   1.000
_cell.length_c   1.000
_cell.angle_alpha   90.00
_cell.angle_beta   90.00
_cell.angle_gamma   90.00
#
_symmetry.space_group_name_H-M   'P 1'
#
loop_
_entity.id
_entity.type
_entity.pdbx_description
1 polymer ?
#
loop_
_entity_poly.entity_id
_entity_poly.type
_entity_poly.pdbx_seq_one_letter_code
_entity_poly.pdbx_strand_id
1 'polypeptide(L)'
;MSFGADEEILQDFLVEAGEILEQLSEQLVELESRPDDADLLNAIFRGFHTVKGGAGFLQLNELVECCHIAENVFDVLRKGERRVDAELMDVVLEALDAVNGMFAQVRERSEVTPATPELLAALARLAESGSAEAAPAPAAPVPVEPASVQQAAQATEADITDSEFEQLLDSLDAAKAQAAAEQMPAEPVSGQGDDITDAEFESLLDQLHGKGQFSAEVTAQPVAAAAEPASDEITDAEFESLLDQLHGKGTFQADALPAAKAAAPVEQTSAITGDDISEHEFEALLDQLHGKGKFNGDVAAVDAPASVQAAAPARAEAPAVARPAGAAAPVAAPKPAAAPRAPAASVDKHAVSEAETTVRVDTARLDEIMNMVGELVLVRNRLVRLGLNSGDEAMSKAVSNLDVVTADLQTAVMKTRMQPIKKVFGRFPRLVRDLARQLKKEINLELVGEETDLDKNLVEALADPLVHLVRNAVDHGVEMPDEREAAGKARTGRVVLSAEQEGDHILLSISDDGKGMDPNVLRAKAVEKGLMDKDAADRLSESDCYNLIFAPGFSTKTEISDVSGRGVGMDVVKTKISQLNGSINIYSAKGQGSKIVIKVPLTLAIMPTLMVMLGNQAFAFPLVNVNEIFHLDLSRTNVVDGQEVVIVRDKALPLFYLKRWLVQGQVHEEQHEGHVVILSVGTQRIGFVVDQLVGQEEVVIKPLGKMLQGTPGMSGATITGDGRIALILDVPSMLKRYAARRI
;
A
#
# COMPACT_ATOMS: atom_id res chain seq x y z
N MET A 1 -37.47 4.00 -29.39
CA MET A 1 -36.55 4.17 -28.25
C MET A 1 -35.42 3.18 -28.44
N SER A 2 -34.20 3.69 -28.62
CA SER A 2 -33.01 2.89 -28.94
C SER A 2 -32.48 2.27 -27.64
N PHE A 3 -32.49 0.94 -27.53
CA PHE A 3 -31.96 0.20 -26.38
C PHE A 3 -30.47 0.48 -26.06
N GLY A 4 -29.74 1.20 -26.91
CA GLY A 4 -28.36 1.60 -26.65
C GLY A 4 -28.21 2.90 -25.85
N ALA A 5 -29.18 3.82 -25.93
CA ALA A 5 -29.08 5.12 -25.26
C ALA A 5 -29.36 5.01 -23.75
N ASP A 6 -30.31 4.16 -23.37
CA ASP A 6 -30.64 3.91 -21.96
C ASP A 6 -29.51 3.18 -21.22
N GLU A 7 -28.69 2.39 -21.94
CA GLU A 7 -27.55 1.66 -21.37
C GLU A 7 -26.34 2.59 -21.13
N GLU A 8 -26.10 3.56 -22.02
CA GLU A 8 -25.03 4.56 -21.85
C GLU A 8 -25.35 5.47 -20.65
N ILE A 9 -26.60 5.94 -20.54
CA ILE A 9 -27.02 6.77 -19.40
C ILE A 9 -27.01 5.98 -18.08
N LEU A 10 -27.38 4.69 -18.11
CA LEU A 10 -27.26 3.82 -16.94
C LEU A 10 -25.80 3.66 -16.50
N GLN A 11 -24.87 3.49 -17.44
CA GLN A 11 -23.45 3.37 -17.11
C GLN A 11 -22.89 4.67 -16.52
N ASP A 12 -23.23 5.82 -17.09
CA ASP A 12 -22.81 7.12 -16.55
C ASP A 12 -23.34 7.34 -15.12
N PHE A 13 -24.62 7.02 -14.90
CA PHE A 13 -25.21 7.05 -13.56
C PHE A 13 -24.49 6.10 -12.59
N LEU A 14 -24.16 4.88 -13.00
CA LEU A 14 -23.46 3.90 -12.16
C LEU A 14 -22.02 4.33 -11.82
N VAL A 15 -21.37 5.12 -12.67
CA VAL A 15 -20.06 5.70 -12.34
C VAL A 15 -20.24 6.84 -11.33
N GLU A 16 -21.10 7.81 -11.65
CA GLU A 16 -21.30 9.01 -10.83
C GLU A 16 -21.88 8.69 -9.44
N ALA A 17 -22.98 7.92 -9.38
CA ALA A 17 -23.59 7.55 -8.12
C ALA A 17 -22.70 6.62 -7.30
N GLY A 18 -21.83 5.82 -7.94
CA GLY A 18 -20.84 5.00 -7.25
C GLY A 18 -19.82 5.86 -6.48
N GLU A 19 -19.28 6.90 -7.11
CA GLU A 19 -18.38 7.85 -6.47
C GLU A 19 -19.06 8.61 -5.33
N ILE A 20 -20.31 9.04 -5.53
CA ILE A 20 -21.08 9.78 -4.51
C ILE A 20 -21.38 8.87 -3.30
N LEU A 21 -21.76 7.61 -3.51
CA LEU A 21 -22.04 6.68 -2.41
C LEU A 21 -20.78 6.33 -1.60
N GLU A 22 -19.62 6.24 -2.25
CA GLU A 22 -18.33 6.08 -1.57
C GLU A 22 -18.01 7.31 -0.72
N GLN A 23 -18.14 8.52 -1.27
CA GLN A 23 -17.96 9.76 -0.52
C GLN A 23 -18.94 9.92 0.64
N LEU A 24 -20.21 9.58 0.45
CA LEU A 24 -21.23 9.60 1.50
C LEU A 24 -20.86 8.67 2.66
N SER A 25 -20.25 7.52 2.37
CA SER A 25 -19.78 6.58 3.40
C SER A 25 -18.71 7.22 4.29
N GLU A 26 -17.74 7.92 3.69
CA GLU A 26 -16.67 8.61 4.41
C GLU A 26 -17.21 9.80 5.22
N GLN A 27 -18.08 10.61 4.59
CA GLN A 27 -18.65 11.80 5.20
C GLN A 27 -19.55 11.49 6.40
N LEU A 28 -20.34 10.41 6.35
CA LEU A 28 -21.18 9.99 7.48
C LEU A 28 -20.34 9.55 8.70
N VAL A 29 -19.21 8.88 8.46
CA VAL A 29 -18.27 8.49 9.53
C VAL A 29 -17.61 9.73 10.12
N GLU A 30 -17.23 10.70 9.28
CA GLU A 30 -16.67 11.96 9.75
C GLU A 30 -17.71 12.77 10.56
N LEU A 31 -18.98 12.71 10.19
CA LEU A 31 -20.09 13.37 10.88
C LEU A 31 -20.32 12.79 12.29
N GLU A 32 -20.04 11.51 12.51
CA GLU A 32 -20.05 10.90 13.86
C GLU A 32 -19.04 11.58 14.79
N SER A 33 -17.89 12.00 14.26
CA SER A 33 -16.84 12.69 15.02
C SER A 33 -17.05 14.20 15.13
N ARG A 34 -17.75 14.80 14.16
CA ARG A 34 -18.00 16.25 14.07
C ARG A 34 -19.50 16.54 13.79
N PRO A 35 -20.39 16.32 14.78
CA PRO A 35 -21.85 16.37 14.58
C PRO A 35 -22.43 17.77 14.30
N ASP A 36 -21.70 18.83 14.63
CA ASP A 36 -22.13 20.23 14.42
C ASP A 36 -21.57 20.85 13.12
N ASP A 37 -20.93 20.06 12.25
CA ASP A 37 -20.32 20.54 11.01
C ASP A 37 -21.40 20.77 9.92
N ALA A 38 -21.77 22.05 9.73
CA ALA A 38 -22.79 22.45 8.78
C ALA A 38 -22.37 22.20 7.31
N ASP A 39 -21.08 22.27 6.99
CA ASP A 39 -20.61 22.02 5.62
C ASP A 39 -20.72 20.54 5.27
N LEU A 40 -20.42 19.67 6.25
CA LEU A 40 -20.56 18.23 6.12
C LEU A 40 -22.02 17.78 5.99
N LEU A 41 -22.93 18.33 6.79
CA LEU A 41 -24.38 18.10 6.66
C LEU A 41 -24.91 18.50 5.27
N ASN A 42 -24.46 19.64 4.74
CA ASN A 42 -24.84 20.12 3.40
C ASN A 42 -24.22 19.29 2.27
N ALA A 43 -23.02 18.75 2.46
CA ALA A 43 -22.40 17.83 1.52
C ALA A 43 -23.17 16.51 1.44
N ILE A 44 -23.51 15.91 2.60
CA ILE A 44 -24.26 14.66 2.68
C ILE A 44 -25.67 14.80 2.11
N PHE A 45 -26.36 15.90 2.44
CA PHE A 45 -27.67 16.23 1.86
C PHE A 45 -27.61 16.26 0.32
N ARG A 46 -26.61 16.95 -0.25
CA ARG A 46 -26.41 17.02 -1.71
C ARG A 46 -26.14 15.65 -2.30
N GLY A 47 -25.33 14.82 -1.65
CA GLY A 47 -25.05 13.46 -2.12
C GLY A 47 -26.34 12.62 -2.27
N PHE A 48 -27.19 12.57 -1.24
CA PHE A 48 -28.47 11.87 -1.33
C PHE A 48 -29.41 12.49 -2.38
N HIS A 49 -29.43 13.82 -2.50
CA HIS A 49 -30.26 14.53 -3.48
C HIS A 49 -29.85 14.21 -4.93
N THR A 50 -28.55 14.18 -5.23
CA THR A 50 -28.01 13.86 -6.55
C THR A 50 -28.27 12.39 -6.92
N VAL A 51 -28.03 11.47 -5.99
CA VAL A 51 -28.31 10.03 -6.21
C VAL A 51 -29.81 9.80 -6.46
N LYS A 52 -30.70 10.46 -5.71
CA LYS A 52 -32.15 10.43 -5.95
C LYS A 52 -32.50 10.96 -7.35
N GLY A 53 -31.89 12.08 -7.78
CA GLY A 53 -32.13 12.67 -9.09
C GLY A 53 -31.77 11.73 -10.23
N GLY A 54 -30.58 11.13 -10.19
CA GLY A 54 -30.13 10.15 -11.19
C GLY A 54 -30.98 8.88 -11.19
N ALA A 55 -31.36 8.37 -10.00
CA ALA A 55 -32.23 7.20 -9.87
C ALA A 55 -33.64 7.44 -10.39
N GLY A 56 -34.18 8.65 -10.19
CA GLY A 56 -35.50 9.07 -10.68
C GLY A 56 -35.55 9.14 -12.20
N PHE A 57 -34.48 9.61 -12.84
CA PHE A 57 -34.36 9.62 -14.31
C PHE A 57 -34.43 8.20 -14.91
N LEU A 58 -33.81 7.22 -14.23
CA LEU A 58 -33.78 5.81 -14.63
C LEU A 58 -34.96 4.97 -14.10
N GLN A 59 -35.95 5.60 -13.47
CA GLN A 59 -37.15 4.94 -12.89
C GLN A 59 -36.83 3.86 -11.83
N LEU A 60 -35.72 4.01 -11.11
CA LEU A 60 -35.32 3.13 -10.00
C LEU A 60 -36.06 3.53 -8.70
N ASN A 61 -37.36 3.24 -8.66
CA ASN A 61 -38.27 3.75 -7.63
C ASN A 61 -37.87 3.40 -6.20
N GLU A 62 -37.34 2.20 -5.98
CA GLU A 62 -36.92 1.70 -4.67
C GLU A 62 -35.73 2.51 -4.12
N LEU A 63 -34.81 2.89 -5.01
CA LEU A 63 -33.63 3.68 -4.68
C LEU A 63 -34.03 5.14 -4.43
N VAL A 64 -34.95 5.67 -5.24
CA VAL A 64 -35.54 7.00 -5.05
C VAL A 64 -36.22 7.12 -3.69
N GLU A 65 -37.02 6.13 -3.30
CA GLU A 65 -37.75 6.14 -2.03
C GLU A 65 -36.80 6.20 -0.84
N CYS A 66 -35.79 5.31 -0.80
CA CYS A 66 -34.83 5.28 0.31
C CYS A 66 -33.99 6.57 0.38
N CYS A 67 -33.49 7.06 -0.76
CA CYS A 67 -32.71 8.30 -0.80
C CYS A 67 -33.55 9.52 -0.42
N HIS A 68 -34.83 9.58 -0.79
CA HIS A 68 -35.72 10.68 -0.45
C HIS A 68 -35.99 10.77 1.06
N ILE A 69 -36.23 9.65 1.74
CA ILE A 69 -36.46 9.67 3.19
C ILE A 69 -35.15 10.02 3.93
N ALA A 70 -34.01 9.49 3.50
CA ALA A 70 -32.71 9.86 4.04
C ALA A 70 -32.42 11.37 3.86
N GLU A 71 -32.69 11.91 2.67
CA GLU A 71 -32.57 13.34 2.37
C GLU A 71 -33.43 14.21 3.31
N ASN A 72 -34.65 13.78 3.64
CA ASN A 72 -35.53 14.49 4.57
C ASN A 72 -34.97 14.51 6.01
N VAL A 73 -34.32 13.43 6.45
CA VAL A 73 -33.62 13.42 7.76
C VAL A 73 -32.52 14.49 7.77
N PHE A 74 -31.72 14.56 6.70
CA PHE A 74 -30.65 15.55 6.58
C PHE A 74 -31.16 16.98 6.43
N ASP A 75 -32.35 17.18 5.85
CA ASP A 75 -32.99 18.50 5.80
C ASP A 75 -33.32 19.03 7.21
N VAL A 76 -33.89 18.18 8.07
CA VAL A 76 -34.19 18.51 9.48
C VAL A 76 -32.92 18.81 10.28
N LEU A 77 -31.86 18.02 10.04
CA LEU A 77 -30.54 18.25 10.67
C LEU A 77 -29.93 19.59 10.25
N ARG A 78 -29.97 19.93 8.96
CA ARG A 78 -29.43 21.22 8.45
C ARG A 78 -30.19 22.42 9.02
N LYS A 79 -31.50 22.29 9.20
CA LYS A 79 -32.36 23.35 9.78
C LYS A 79 -32.16 23.52 11.28
N GLY A 80 -31.37 22.63 11.91
CA GLY A 80 -31.13 22.63 13.35
C GLY A 80 -32.34 22.20 14.17
N GLU A 81 -33.34 21.58 13.54
CA GLU A 81 -34.57 21.11 14.18
C GLU A 81 -34.35 19.80 14.96
N ARG A 82 -33.25 19.10 14.67
CA ARG A 82 -32.77 17.90 15.37
C ARG A 82 -31.25 17.92 15.44
N ARG A 83 -30.67 17.31 16.46
CA ARG A 83 -29.22 17.12 16.60
C ARG A 83 -28.82 15.71 16.17
N VAL A 84 -27.58 15.56 15.70
CA VAL A 84 -27.00 14.25 15.43
C VAL A 84 -26.79 13.51 16.75
N ASP A 85 -27.36 12.32 16.88
CA ASP A 85 -27.16 11.39 18.00
C ASP A 85 -26.82 9.98 17.48
N ALA A 86 -26.44 9.08 18.38
CA ALA A 86 -25.99 7.72 18.01
C ALA A 86 -27.11 6.88 17.37
N GLU A 87 -28.36 7.06 17.81
CA GLU A 87 -29.52 6.32 17.27
C GLU A 87 -29.82 6.77 15.84
N LEU A 88 -29.78 8.08 15.57
CA LEU A 88 -29.92 8.62 14.23
C LEU A 88 -28.80 8.14 13.31
N MET A 89 -27.55 8.14 13.79
CA MET A 89 -26.40 7.71 12.99
C MET A 89 -26.50 6.24 12.59
N ASP A 90 -26.88 5.36 13.54
CA ASP A 90 -27.07 3.93 13.27
C ASP A 90 -28.12 3.71 12.17
N VAL A 91 -29.26 4.41 12.25
CA VAL A 91 -30.36 4.29 11.26
C VAL A 91 -29.96 4.87 9.89
N VAL A 92 -29.21 5.96 9.85
CA VAL A 92 -28.73 6.57 8.59
C VAL A 92 -27.67 5.69 7.92
N LEU A 93 -26.78 5.07 8.68
CA LEU A 93 -25.80 4.12 8.13
C LEU A 93 -26.49 2.86 7.59
N GLU A 94 -27.52 2.36 8.27
CA GLU A 94 -28.35 1.26 7.77
C GLU A 94 -29.06 1.64 6.45
N ALA A 95 -29.52 2.89 6.33
CA ALA A 95 -30.09 3.42 5.09
C ALA A 95 -29.06 3.46 3.95
N LEU A 96 -27.83 3.91 4.23
CA LEU A 96 -26.76 3.92 3.25
C LEU A 96 -26.38 2.49 2.81
N ASP A 97 -26.34 1.53 3.74
CA ASP A 97 -26.08 0.13 3.43
C ASP A 97 -27.19 -0.47 2.54
N ALA A 98 -28.46 -0.12 2.79
CA ALA A 98 -29.58 -0.49 1.93
C ALA A 98 -29.46 0.10 0.52
N VAL A 99 -29.11 1.38 0.40
CA VAL A 99 -28.87 2.05 -0.90
C VAL A 99 -27.71 1.40 -1.65
N ASN A 100 -26.59 1.10 -0.97
CA ASN A 100 -25.46 0.39 -1.57
C ASN A 100 -25.85 -1.03 -2.04
N GLY A 101 -26.71 -1.72 -1.29
CA GLY A 101 -27.25 -3.02 -1.70
C GLY A 101 -28.09 -2.94 -2.96
N MET A 102 -29.02 -1.99 -3.03
CA MET A 102 -29.83 -1.72 -4.23
C MET A 102 -28.95 -1.33 -5.42
N PHE A 103 -27.95 -0.47 -5.19
CA PHE A 103 -27.01 -0.03 -6.21
C PHE A 103 -26.19 -1.19 -6.80
N ALA A 104 -25.73 -2.11 -5.96
CA ALA A 104 -25.05 -3.33 -6.41
C ALA A 104 -25.97 -4.22 -7.26
N GLN A 105 -27.25 -4.35 -6.91
CA GLN A 105 -28.23 -5.10 -7.69
C GLN A 105 -28.49 -4.48 -9.07
N VAL A 106 -28.57 -3.14 -9.15
CA VAL A 106 -28.68 -2.41 -10.43
C VAL A 106 -27.44 -2.68 -11.29
N ARG A 107 -26.24 -2.60 -10.72
CA ARG A 107 -24.98 -2.90 -11.42
C ARG A 107 -24.90 -4.34 -11.93
N GLU A 108 -25.46 -5.29 -11.18
CA GLU A 108 -25.53 -6.71 -11.55
C GLU A 108 -26.71 -7.05 -12.46
N ARG A 109 -27.52 -6.06 -12.87
CA ARG A 109 -28.73 -6.21 -13.68
C ARG A 109 -29.75 -7.18 -13.05
N SER A 110 -29.83 -7.18 -11.73
CA SER A 110 -30.79 -7.97 -10.96
C SER A 110 -31.97 -7.11 -10.50
N GLU A 111 -33.09 -7.74 -10.15
CA GLU A 111 -34.24 -7.02 -9.59
C GLU A 111 -33.85 -6.36 -8.25
N VAL A 112 -34.22 -5.09 -8.10
CA VAL A 112 -33.91 -4.32 -6.90
C VAL A 112 -34.84 -4.74 -5.78
N THR A 113 -34.27 -5.15 -4.65
CA THR A 113 -35.00 -5.47 -3.44
C THR A 113 -35.23 -4.19 -2.63
N PRO A 114 -36.48 -3.83 -2.30
CA PRO A 114 -36.77 -2.64 -1.48
C PRO A 114 -36.13 -2.72 -0.09
N ALA A 115 -35.90 -1.55 0.51
CA ALA A 115 -35.45 -1.45 1.90
C ALA A 115 -36.53 -2.03 2.83
N THR A 116 -36.12 -2.51 4.01
CA THR A 116 -37.07 -3.09 4.96
C THR A 116 -38.09 -2.02 5.39
N PRO A 117 -39.38 -2.36 5.52
CA PRO A 117 -40.40 -1.40 5.97
C PRO A 117 -40.10 -0.81 7.35
N GLU A 118 -39.38 -1.57 8.20
CA GLU A 118 -38.93 -1.13 9.53
C GLU A 118 -37.91 0.01 9.44
N LEU A 119 -36.95 -0.09 8.50
CA LEU A 119 -35.93 0.94 8.25
C LEU A 119 -36.55 2.22 7.68
N LEU A 120 -37.44 2.09 6.69
CA LEU A 120 -38.15 3.24 6.11
C LEU A 120 -38.99 3.97 7.16
N ALA A 121 -39.67 3.22 8.06
CA ALA A 121 -40.41 3.79 9.18
C ALA A 121 -39.50 4.45 10.23
N ALA A 122 -38.30 3.89 10.49
CA ALA A 122 -37.32 4.49 11.38
C ALA A 122 -36.80 5.83 10.84
N LEU A 123 -36.42 5.88 9.55
CA LEU A 123 -35.98 7.10 8.89
C LEU A 123 -37.09 8.16 8.85
N ALA A 124 -38.33 7.77 8.54
CA ALA A 124 -39.47 8.68 8.53
C ALA A 124 -39.73 9.32 9.91
N ARG A 125 -39.62 8.54 11.00
CA ARG A 125 -39.72 9.07 12.38
C ARG A 125 -38.61 10.06 12.72
N LEU A 126 -37.42 9.88 12.16
CA LEU A 126 -36.29 10.80 12.36
C LEU A 126 -36.45 12.10 11.55
N ALA A 127 -37.11 12.02 10.39
CA ALA A 127 -37.44 13.15 9.52
C ALA A 127 -38.63 13.99 10.02
N GLU A 128 -39.39 13.52 11.00
CA GLU A 128 -40.41 14.33 11.67
C GLU A 128 -39.74 15.28 12.70
N SER A 129 -39.97 16.58 12.53
CA SER A 129 -39.48 17.62 13.44
C SER A 129 -40.12 17.47 14.83
N GLY A 130 -39.27 17.54 15.86
CA GLY A 130 -39.61 17.07 17.21
C GLY A 130 -40.89 17.69 17.79
N SER A 131 -41.91 16.85 17.98
CA SER A 131 -42.87 17.03 19.07
C SER A 131 -42.28 16.37 20.33
N ALA A 132 -42.10 17.18 21.37
CA ALA A 132 -41.47 16.82 22.63
C ALA A 132 -42.05 15.54 23.28
N GLU A 133 -41.11 14.72 23.78
CA GLU A 133 -41.16 13.90 25.00
C GLU A 133 -42.55 13.47 25.53
N ALA A 134 -42.86 12.17 25.39
CA ALA A 134 -43.73 11.48 26.34
C ALA A 134 -43.20 10.06 26.61
N ALA A 135 -42.70 9.86 27.82
CA ALA A 135 -42.24 8.59 28.38
C ALA A 135 -43.36 7.51 28.45
N PRO A 136 -43.02 6.21 28.53
CA PRO A 136 -43.99 5.12 28.44
C PRO A 136 -44.53 4.65 29.82
N ALA A 137 -45.81 4.27 29.88
CA ALA A 137 -46.41 3.12 30.62
C ALA A 137 -47.95 3.27 30.78
N PRO A 138 -48.75 2.21 31.08
CA PRO A 138 -48.79 0.84 30.56
C PRO A 138 -50.22 0.43 30.07
N ALA A 139 -50.34 -0.82 29.59
CA ALA A 139 -51.40 -1.45 28.79
C ALA A 139 -52.84 -1.61 29.38
N ALA A 140 -53.86 -1.65 28.50
CA ALA A 140 -54.85 -2.74 28.22
C ALA A 140 -56.12 -2.20 27.45
N PRO A 141 -57.07 -3.01 26.94
CA PRO A 141 -57.12 -3.55 25.56
C PRO A 141 -58.43 -3.29 24.73
N VAL A 142 -58.31 -3.40 23.38
CA VAL A 142 -59.32 -3.73 22.28
C VAL A 142 -60.62 -2.88 22.14
N PRO A 143 -61.35 -2.79 20.97
CA PRO A 143 -61.33 -3.61 19.73
C PRO A 143 -61.49 -2.91 18.33
N VAL A 144 -61.07 -3.67 17.30
CA VAL A 144 -61.44 -3.84 15.85
C VAL A 144 -62.36 -2.85 15.05
N GLU A 145 -61.81 -2.37 13.90
CA GLU A 145 -62.38 -2.08 12.52
C GLU A 145 -63.62 -1.17 12.25
N PRO A 146 -63.89 -0.70 10.99
CA PRO A 146 -63.00 -0.36 9.85
C PRO A 146 -63.36 0.98 9.11
N ALA A 147 -62.45 1.40 8.21
CA ALA A 147 -62.61 2.16 6.95
C ALA A 147 -63.53 3.42 6.83
N SER A 148 -62.94 4.55 6.40
CA SER A 148 -63.50 5.38 5.31
C SER A 148 -62.51 6.44 4.77
N VAL A 149 -62.57 6.59 3.45
CA VAL A 149 -61.86 7.50 2.54
C VAL A 149 -62.33 8.95 2.71
N GLN A 150 -61.42 9.95 2.67
CA GLN A 150 -61.65 11.21 1.93
C GLN A 150 -60.42 12.12 1.81
N GLN A 151 -60.53 12.99 0.81
CA GLN A 151 -59.53 13.66 -0.02
C GLN A 151 -59.28 15.12 0.39
N ALA A 152 -58.15 15.65 -0.10
CA ALA A 152 -57.85 17.04 -0.50
C ALA A 152 -57.40 18.07 0.57
N ALA A 153 -56.19 18.62 0.37
CA ALA A 153 -56.00 19.99 -0.13
C ALA A 153 -54.52 20.25 -0.50
N GLN A 154 -54.30 20.73 -1.73
CA GLN A 154 -53.04 21.25 -2.27
C GLN A 154 -52.74 22.66 -1.73
N ALA A 155 -51.46 22.96 -1.51
CA ALA A 155 -50.93 24.31 -1.46
C ALA A 155 -49.81 24.42 -2.50
N THR A 156 -49.94 25.43 -3.36
CA THR A 156 -49.07 25.81 -4.47
C THR A 156 -47.89 26.66 -4.00
N GLU A 157 -46.67 26.34 -4.40
CA GLU A 157 -45.55 27.28 -4.53
C GLU A 157 -44.96 27.18 -5.92
N ALA A 158 -44.49 28.32 -6.44
CA ALA A 158 -44.37 28.64 -7.85
C ALA A 158 -43.16 27.98 -8.54
N ASP A 159 -43.44 27.13 -9.52
CA ASP A 159 -42.46 26.65 -10.51
C ASP A 159 -42.21 27.70 -11.59
N ILE A 160 -40.93 27.89 -11.91
CA ILE A 160 -40.48 28.51 -13.16
C ILE A 160 -40.99 27.64 -14.30
N THR A 161 -41.66 28.24 -15.28
CA THR A 161 -42.29 27.47 -16.36
C THR A 161 -41.24 26.98 -17.37
N ASP A 162 -41.45 25.79 -17.96
CA ASP A 162 -40.60 25.20 -19.00
C ASP A 162 -40.30 26.18 -20.16
N SER A 163 -41.24 27.08 -20.44
CA SER A 163 -41.09 28.15 -21.44
C SER A 163 -40.07 29.23 -21.08
N GLU A 164 -39.84 29.51 -19.79
CA GLU A 164 -38.79 30.45 -19.34
C GLU A 164 -37.41 29.78 -19.33
N PHE A 165 -37.36 28.46 -19.10
CA PHE A 165 -36.14 27.66 -19.16
C PHE A 165 -35.64 27.49 -20.61
N GLU A 166 -36.53 27.26 -21.56
CA GLU A 166 -36.19 27.21 -23.00
C GLU A 166 -35.65 28.55 -23.51
N GLN A 167 -36.19 29.69 -23.05
CA GLN A 167 -35.69 31.02 -23.42
C GLN A 167 -34.29 31.32 -22.88
N LEU A 168 -33.94 30.76 -21.72
CA LEU A 168 -32.59 30.86 -21.15
C LEU A 168 -31.57 30.01 -21.92
N LEU A 169 -31.97 28.80 -22.34
CA LEU A 169 -31.14 27.92 -23.17
C LEU A 169 -30.87 28.51 -24.57
N ASP A 170 -31.89 29.06 -25.23
CA ASP A 170 -31.74 29.71 -26.54
C ASP A 170 -30.82 30.95 -26.46
N SER A 171 -30.79 31.65 -25.32
CA SER A 171 -29.89 32.81 -25.12
C SER A 171 -28.41 32.41 -24.96
N LEU A 172 -28.15 31.21 -24.44
CA LEU A 172 -26.81 30.65 -24.27
C LEU A 172 -26.26 30.06 -25.58
N ASP A 173 -27.11 29.42 -26.39
CA ASP A 173 -26.73 28.92 -27.71
C ASP A 173 -26.52 30.03 -28.74
N ALA A 174 -27.25 31.15 -28.62
CA ALA A 174 -26.99 32.36 -29.40
C ALA A 174 -25.60 32.98 -29.08
N ALA A 175 -25.17 32.93 -27.82
CA ALA A 175 -23.84 33.38 -27.40
C ALA A 175 -22.71 32.44 -27.87
N LYS A 176 -22.99 31.13 -27.96
CA LYS A 176 -22.08 30.12 -28.51
C LYS A 176 -21.98 30.19 -30.04
N ALA A 177 -23.08 30.51 -30.73
CA ALA A 177 -23.14 30.68 -32.18
C ALA A 177 -22.45 31.98 -32.66
N GLN A 178 -22.41 33.03 -31.84
CA GLN A 178 -21.62 34.23 -32.12
C GLN A 178 -20.10 34.03 -31.92
N ALA A 179 -19.69 33.09 -31.07
CA ALA A 179 -18.27 32.73 -30.92
C ALA A 179 -17.75 31.79 -32.03
N ALA A 180 -18.64 31.13 -32.78
CA ALA A 180 -18.29 30.16 -33.83
C ALA A 180 -18.34 30.76 -35.27
N ALA A 181 -18.75 32.02 -35.44
CA ALA A 181 -18.91 32.65 -36.75
C ALA A 181 -17.69 33.48 -37.23
N GLU A 182 -16.62 33.57 -36.45
CA GLU A 182 -15.34 34.14 -36.89
C GLU A 182 -14.32 33.03 -37.18
N GLN A 183 -14.52 32.26 -38.25
CA GLN A 183 -13.45 31.65 -39.05
C GLN A 183 -14.02 30.86 -40.26
N MET A 184 -13.72 31.34 -41.46
CA MET A 184 -13.77 30.62 -42.74
C MET A 184 -12.60 31.13 -43.62
N PRO A 185 -12.19 30.46 -44.71
CA PRO A 185 -11.82 29.05 -44.85
C PRO A 185 -10.48 28.88 -45.61
N ALA A 186 -9.85 27.69 -45.60
CA ALA A 186 -8.83 27.35 -46.61
C ALA A 186 -8.88 25.86 -47.01
N GLU A 187 -8.78 25.64 -48.32
CA GLU A 187 -8.87 24.40 -49.11
C GLU A 187 -7.63 23.47 -49.00
N PRO A 188 -7.70 22.22 -49.50
CA PRO A 188 -6.72 21.18 -49.17
C PRO A 188 -5.50 21.20 -50.08
N VAL A 189 -4.31 20.87 -49.53
CA VAL A 189 -3.10 20.60 -50.32
C VAL A 189 -2.54 19.24 -49.91
N SER A 190 -2.35 18.40 -50.92
CA SER A 190 -1.69 17.10 -50.88
C SER A 190 -0.16 17.23 -50.88
N GLY A 191 0.54 16.39 -50.11
CA GLY A 191 1.89 15.91 -50.47
C GLY A 191 2.99 16.02 -49.41
N GLN A 192 3.39 14.85 -48.88
CA GLN A 192 4.73 14.41 -48.45
C GLN A 192 5.65 15.34 -47.62
N GLY A 193 5.93 14.90 -46.39
CA GLY A 193 7.18 15.10 -45.65
C GLY A 193 7.18 16.26 -44.67
N ASP A 194 7.05 15.99 -43.37
CA ASP A 194 7.17 17.00 -42.31
C ASP A 194 8.44 16.78 -41.48
N ASP A 195 9.48 17.54 -41.81
CA ASP A 195 10.44 18.08 -40.84
C ASP A 195 10.05 19.57 -40.69
N ILE A 196 9.64 19.99 -39.49
CA ILE A 196 9.36 21.41 -39.19
C ILE A 196 10.67 22.20 -39.34
N THR A 197 10.63 23.31 -40.05
CA THR A 197 11.82 24.18 -40.20
C THR A 197 12.04 25.04 -38.95
N ASP A 198 13.30 25.31 -38.59
CA ASP A 198 13.67 26.10 -37.40
C ASP A 198 12.99 27.48 -37.37
N ALA A 199 12.75 28.09 -38.54
CA ALA A 199 12.07 29.37 -38.65
C ALA A 199 10.56 29.29 -38.32
N GLU A 200 9.90 28.17 -38.64
CA GLU A 200 8.51 27.94 -38.26
C GLU A 200 8.40 27.68 -36.75
N PHE A 201 9.36 26.94 -36.20
CA PHE A 201 9.48 26.68 -34.76
C PHE A 201 9.69 27.96 -33.94
N GLU A 202 10.60 28.85 -34.37
CA GLU A 202 10.80 30.15 -33.72
C GLU A 202 9.54 31.03 -33.79
N SER A 203 8.80 30.98 -34.90
CA SER A 203 7.54 31.75 -35.02
C SER A 203 6.45 31.25 -34.06
N LEU A 204 6.42 29.94 -33.80
CA LEU A 204 5.49 29.29 -32.86
C LEU A 204 5.87 29.60 -31.41
N LEU A 205 7.16 29.62 -31.09
CA LEU A 205 7.66 30.03 -29.77
C LEU A 205 7.37 31.50 -29.46
N ASP A 206 7.55 32.39 -30.43
CA ASP A 206 7.25 33.81 -30.28
C ASP A 206 5.74 34.09 -30.10
N GLN A 207 4.87 33.25 -30.69
CA GLN A 207 3.43 33.30 -30.48
C GLN A 207 2.99 32.81 -29.10
N LEU A 208 3.70 31.84 -28.53
CA LEU A 208 3.34 31.22 -27.25
C LEU A 208 3.86 32.00 -26.03
N HIS A 209 5.02 32.65 -26.15
CA HIS A 209 5.72 33.28 -25.01
C HIS A 209 5.96 34.79 -25.15
N GLY A 210 5.61 35.41 -26.28
CA GLY A 210 5.76 36.84 -26.51
C GLY A 210 7.15 37.23 -27.01
N LYS A 211 7.19 38.09 -28.04
CA LYS A 211 8.39 38.41 -28.82
C LYS A 211 9.59 38.86 -27.97
N GLY A 212 10.73 38.19 -28.18
CA GLY A 212 12.06 38.72 -27.87
C GLY A 212 12.75 38.21 -26.60
N GLN A 213 12.34 37.08 -26.03
CA GLN A 213 13.01 36.51 -24.85
C GLN A 213 14.15 35.52 -25.13
N PHE A 214 14.32 35.03 -26.37
CA PHE A 214 15.42 34.13 -26.70
C PHE A 214 16.02 34.47 -28.08
N SER A 215 17.27 34.93 -28.08
CA SER A 215 18.14 34.92 -29.26
C SER A 215 19.54 34.56 -28.77
N ALA A 216 19.98 33.34 -29.08
CA ALA A 216 21.36 32.93 -28.88
C ALA A 216 22.11 33.11 -30.21
N GLU A 217 22.95 34.15 -30.26
CA GLU A 217 23.80 34.47 -31.39
C GLU A 217 24.98 33.47 -31.43
N VAL A 218 24.92 32.47 -32.32
CA VAL A 218 26.02 31.52 -32.53
C VAL A 218 27.06 32.15 -33.43
N THR A 219 28.16 32.66 -32.85
CA THR A 219 29.38 33.00 -33.61
C THR A 219 30.39 31.85 -33.51
N ALA A 220 30.61 31.17 -34.63
CA ALA A 220 31.66 30.19 -34.79
C ALA A 220 33.02 30.86 -35.03
N GLN A 221 34.06 30.50 -34.26
CA GLN A 221 35.46 30.58 -34.70
C GLN A 221 36.29 29.40 -34.16
N PRO A 222 37.24 28.86 -34.96
CA PRO A 222 37.97 27.63 -34.66
C PRO A 222 39.31 27.92 -33.96
N VAL A 223 39.75 27.03 -33.07
CA VAL A 223 41.16 27.02 -32.62
C VAL A 223 41.72 25.59 -32.63
N ALA A 224 42.89 25.50 -33.23
CA ALA A 224 43.66 24.29 -33.52
C ALA A 224 44.39 23.72 -32.29
N ALA A 225 44.81 22.47 -32.46
CA ALA A 225 45.44 21.58 -31.50
C ALA A 225 46.74 22.07 -30.84
N ALA A 226 46.93 21.63 -29.59
CA ALA A 226 48.23 21.21 -29.06
C ALA A 226 48.01 20.06 -28.04
N ALA A 227 48.80 19.01 -28.18
CA ALA A 227 48.77 17.80 -27.37
C ALA A 227 49.76 17.89 -26.20
N GLU A 228 49.42 17.33 -25.03
CA GLU A 228 50.22 16.41 -24.19
C GLU A 228 49.40 15.94 -22.95
N PRO A 229 49.79 14.85 -22.24
CA PRO A 229 48.85 13.78 -21.88
C PRO A 229 48.36 13.77 -20.41
N ALA A 230 47.18 13.16 -20.25
CA ALA A 230 46.69 12.37 -19.11
C ALA A 230 46.89 12.90 -17.67
N SER A 231 45.85 13.57 -17.15
CA SER A 231 45.41 13.43 -15.75
C SER A 231 43.89 13.54 -15.70
N ASP A 232 43.23 12.60 -15.03
CA ASP A 232 41.77 12.48 -14.87
C ASP A 232 41.20 13.48 -13.84
N GLU A 233 41.82 14.66 -13.72
CA GLU A 233 41.48 15.70 -12.74
C GLU A 233 41.18 17.00 -13.49
N ILE A 234 39.92 17.47 -13.40
CA ILE A 234 39.53 18.81 -13.86
C ILE A 234 40.31 19.82 -13.02
N THR A 235 41.02 20.74 -13.67
CA THR A 235 41.75 21.78 -12.94
C THR A 235 40.78 22.80 -12.35
N ASP A 236 41.11 23.40 -11.20
CA ASP A 236 40.26 24.40 -10.53
C ASP A 236 39.86 25.56 -11.47
N ALA A 237 40.75 25.93 -12.40
CA ALA A 237 40.49 26.97 -13.40
C ALA A 237 39.49 26.53 -14.49
N GLU A 238 39.50 25.26 -14.90
CA GLU A 238 38.48 24.70 -15.80
C GLU A 238 37.12 24.57 -15.09
N PHE A 239 37.13 24.21 -13.81
CA PHE A 239 35.93 24.14 -12.99
C PHE A 239 35.28 25.51 -12.78
N GLU A 240 36.05 26.55 -12.47
CA GLU A 240 35.56 27.93 -12.37
C GLU A 240 35.00 28.44 -13.71
N SER A 241 35.66 28.10 -14.83
CA SER A 241 35.17 28.41 -16.18
C SER A 241 33.81 27.76 -16.47
N LEU A 242 33.62 26.51 -16.07
CA LEU A 242 32.37 25.77 -16.24
C LEU A 242 31.25 26.33 -15.36
N LEU A 243 31.56 26.73 -14.12
CA LEU A 243 30.60 27.37 -13.22
C LEU A 243 30.16 28.75 -13.72
N ASP A 244 31.09 29.55 -14.24
CA ASP A 244 30.78 30.85 -14.83
C ASP A 244 29.93 30.72 -16.11
N GLN A 245 30.11 29.64 -16.88
CA GLN A 245 29.27 29.33 -18.04
C GLN A 245 27.86 28.87 -17.65
N LEU A 246 27.71 28.17 -16.52
CA LEU A 246 26.42 27.60 -16.10
C LEU A 246 25.56 28.61 -15.31
N HIS A 247 26.17 29.50 -14.52
CA HIS A 247 25.46 30.38 -13.59
C HIS A 247 25.62 31.89 -13.87
N GLY A 248 26.42 32.26 -14.88
CA GLY A 248 26.69 33.65 -15.22
C GLY A 248 27.72 34.29 -14.28
N LYS A 249 28.70 34.97 -14.88
CA LYS A 249 29.90 35.50 -14.23
C LYS A 249 29.65 36.23 -12.90
N GLY A 250 30.27 35.74 -11.82
CA GLY A 250 30.42 36.47 -10.55
C GLY A 250 29.36 36.23 -9.47
N THR A 251 28.57 35.15 -9.57
CA THR A 251 27.52 34.81 -8.59
C THR A 251 27.99 33.91 -7.43
N PHE A 252 29.24 33.41 -7.45
CA PHE A 252 29.80 32.58 -6.37
C PHE A 252 31.25 32.99 -6.03
N GLN A 253 31.58 33.12 -4.73
CA GLN A 253 32.95 33.31 -4.24
C GLN A 253 33.28 32.22 -3.21
N ALA A 254 34.26 31.37 -3.54
CA ALA A 254 34.65 30.18 -2.79
C ALA A 254 35.91 30.40 -1.92
N ASP A 255 35.99 31.51 -1.19
CA ASP A 255 37.18 31.84 -0.40
C ASP A 255 36.95 31.57 1.09
N ALA A 256 36.69 30.30 1.46
CA ALA A 256 36.62 29.89 2.87
C ALA A 256 36.72 28.36 3.11
N LEU A 257 37.76 27.67 2.62
CA LEU A 257 38.11 26.32 3.13
C LEU A 257 39.64 26.14 3.22
N PRO A 258 40.21 25.70 4.37
CA PRO A 258 41.64 25.50 4.53
C PRO A 258 42.11 24.14 3.95
N ALA A 259 43.23 24.19 3.23
CA ALA A 259 43.87 23.06 2.56
C ALA A 259 44.36 21.95 3.51
N ALA A 260 43.95 20.70 3.25
CA ALA A 260 44.46 19.51 3.92
C ALA A 260 45.82 19.09 3.33
N LYS A 261 46.85 19.00 4.18
CA LYS A 261 48.16 18.44 3.83
C LYS A 261 48.16 16.91 3.95
N ALA A 262 48.73 16.26 2.95
CA ALA A 262 49.02 14.83 2.90
C ALA A 262 49.94 14.35 4.03
N ALA A 263 49.67 13.16 4.58
CA ALA A 263 50.61 12.37 5.37
C ALA A 263 50.48 10.86 5.05
N ALA A 264 51.63 10.20 4.99
CA ALA A 264 51.90 8.85 4.51
C ALA A 264 51.65 7.75 5.59
N PRO A 265 51.79 6.44 5.26
CA PRO A 265 51.07 5.33 5.90
C PRO A 265 51.78 4.71 7.11
N VAL A 266 51.01 4.11 8.02
CA VAL A 266 51.54 3.20 9.06
C VAL A 266 50.61 2.00 9.28
N GLU A 267 51.25 0.83 9.43
CA GLU A 267 50.74 -0.52 9.54
C GLU A 267 49.95 -0.85 10.82
N GLN A 268 49.29 -2.02 10.74
CA GLN A 268 48.40 -2.70 11.69
C GLN A 268 48.95 -2.99 13.11
N THR A 269 48.03 -2.98 14.08
CA THR A 269 47.86 -4.01 15.15
C THR A 269 46.43 -3.88 15.71
N SER A 270 45.50 -4.81 15.47
CA SER A 270 45.20 -6.05 16.22
C SER A 270 44.49 -5.85 17.58
N ALA A 271 43.20 -6.24 17.60
CA ALA A 271 42.31 -6.56 18.72
C ALA A 271 41.92 -5.39 19.66
N ILE A 272 40.63 -5.18 20.01
CA ILE A 272 39.81 -6.06 20.84
C ILE A 272 38.31 -5.76 20.62
N THR A 273 37.52 -6.81 20.75
CA THR A 273 36.05 -6.96 20.82
C THR A 273 35.33 -6.04 21.81
N GLY A 274 34.19 -5.45 21.41
CA GLY A 274 33.19 -4.82 22.28
C GLY A 274 32.30 -3.85 21.50
N ASP A 275 30.99 -4.11 21.48
CA ASP A 275 29.99 -3.46 20.61
C ASP A 275 29.40 -2.16 21.22
N ASP A 276 30.18 -1.40 21.99
CA ASP A 276 29.73 -0.17 22.64
C ASP A 276 30.78 0.95 22.48
N ILE A 277 30.51 1.90 21.59
CA ILE A 277 31.26 3.17 21.51
C ILE A 277 30.80 4.04 22.68
N SER A 278 31.72 4.55 23.48
CA SER A 278 31.36 5.44 24.59
C SER A 278 30.85 6.80 24.08
N GLU A 279 29.96 7.45 24.82
CA GLU A 279 29.35 8.74 24.44
C GLU A 279 30.39 9.84 24.16
N HIS A 280 31.52 9.82 24.89
CA HIS A 280 32.64 10.72 24.68
C HIS A 280 33.46 10.41 23.41
N GLU A 281 33.49 9.14 22.98
CA GLU A 281 34.15 8.71 21.76
C GLU A 281 33.27 9.00 20.52
N PHE A 282 31.95 8.92 20.70
CA PHE A 282 30.96 9.35 19.72
C PHE A 282 30.97 10.87 19.51
N GLU A 283 30.98 11.67 20.58
CA GLU A 283 31.11 13.13 20.50
C GLU A 283 32.43 13.55 19.84
N ALA A 284 33.53 12.85 20.13
CA ALA A 284 34.82 13.11 19.50
C ALA A 284 34.79 12.83 17.98
N LEU A 285 34.09 11.78 17.53
CA LEU A 285 33.90 11.46 16.12
C LEU A 285 32.99 12.48 15.41
N LEU A 286 31.95 12.96 16.09
CA LEU A 286 31.04 13.99 15.58
C LEU A 286 31.73 15.35 15.42
N ASP A 287 32.55 15.74 16.39
CA ASP A 287 33.37 16.96 16.33
C ASP A 287 34.42 16.88 15.21
N GLN A 288 34.90 15.67 14.91
CA GLN A 288 35.87 15.43 13.83
C GLN A 288 35.21 15.47 12.44
N LEU A 289 33.91 15.17 12.33
CA LEU A 289 33.16 15.16 11.08
C LEU A 289 32.49 16.51 10.75
N HIS A 290 32.04 17.26 11.77
CA HIS A 290 31.24 18.48 11.59
C HIS A 290 31.86 19.79 12.11
N GLY A 291 33.05 19.71 12.72
CA GLY A 291 33.78 20.86 13.24
C GLY A 291 33.33 21.27 14.65
N LYS A 292 34.32 21.46 15.53
CA LYS A 292 34.13 21.66 16.97
C LYS A 292 33.05 22.68 17.36
N GLY A 293 32.12 22.24 18.22
CA GLY A 293 31.32 23.12 19.08
C GLY A 293 29.97 23.57 18.55
N LYS A 294 29.31 22.79 17.68
CA LYS A 294 27.98 23.13 17.15
C LYS A 294 26.78 22.40 17.76
N PHE A 295 26.97 21.50 18.72
CA PHE A 295 25.86 20.84 19.42
C PHE A 295 26.11 20.82 20.94
N ASN A 296 25.42 21.68 21.67
CA ASN A 296 25.20 21.54 23.11
C ASN A 296 23.70 21.41 23.32
N GLY A 297 23.23 20.21 23.67
CA GLY A 297 21.88 19.94 24.13
C GLY A 297 21.91 19.50 25.58
N ASP A 298 21.44 20.36 26.49
CA ASP A 298 21.20 20.03 27.89
C ASP A 298 20.21 18.88 28.02
N VAL A 299 20.60 17.79 28.70
CA VAL A 299 19.65 16.87 29.35
C VAL A 299 20.14 16.47 30.74
N ALA A 300 19.24 16.70 31.69
CA ALA A 300 19.38 16.47 33.11
C ALA A 300 19.43 14.97 33.46
N ALA A 301 20.32 14.63 34.39
CA ALA A 301 20.51 13.30 34.94
C ALA A 301 19.31 12.84 35.78
N VAL A 302 18.91 11.57 35.60
CA VAL A 302 18.02 10.83 36.50
C VAL A 302 18.72 9.52 36.92
N ASP A 303 18.71 9.29 38.23
CA ASP A 303 19.41 8.25 39.00
C ASP A 303 19.05 6.79 38.68
N ALA A 304 20.06 5.91 38.85
CA ALA A 304 20.13 4.75 39.79
C ALA A 304 20.75 3.47 39.16
N PRO A 305 21.28 2.48 39.94
CA PRO A 305 21.61 2.46 41.37
C PRO A 305 23.06 2.03 41.70
N ALA A 306 23.52 2.41 42.90
CA ALA A 306 24.73 1.90 43.52
C ALA A 306 24.49 0.55 44.23
N SER A 307 25.51 -0.30 44.21
CA SER A 307 25.65 -1.47 45.08
C SER A 307 26.85 -1.30 46.01
N VAL A 308 26.76 -1.96 47.18
CA VAL A 308 27.78 -2.18 48.22
C VAL A 308 28.18 -0.90 49.01
N GLN A 309 28.24 -0.83 50.34
CA GLN A 309 28.65 -1.81 51.34
C GLN A 309 28.27 -1.32 52.76
N ALA A 310 28.11 -2.27 53.68
CA ALA A 310 27.63 -2.08 55.04
C ALA A 310 28.71 -1.66 56.07
N ALA A 311 28.21 -1.08 57.17
CA ALA A 311 28.62 -1.31 58.58
C ALA A 311 29.29 -0.17 59.38
N ALA A 312 28.47 0.30 60.33
CA ALA A 312 28.76 0.52 61.77
C ALA A 312 29.11 1.93 62.31
N PRO A 313 28.65 2.26 63.55
CA PRO A 313 28.30 3.62 63.96
C PRO A 313 29.01 4.12 65.26
N ALA A 314 29.01 5.44 65.48
CA ALA A 314 29.18 6.19 66.75
C ALA A 314 29.59 7.63 66.41
N ARG A 315 29.29 8.72 67.12
CA ARG A 315 28.53 9.05 68.35
C ARG A 315 28.52 10.60 68.39
N ALA A 316 27.40 11.15 68.87
CA ALA A 316 27.14 12.47 69.48
C ALA A 316 28.15 13.63 69.32
N GLU A 317 27.63 14.83 68.98
CA GLU A 317 27.58 15.99 69.89
C GLU A 317 26.83 17.20 69.24
N ALA A 318 25.95 17.82 70.01
CA ALA A 318 25.46 19.19 69.86
C ALA A 318 25.89 19.95 71.13
N PRO A 319 26.07 21.29 71.16
CA PRO A 319 24.89 22.18 71.24
C PRO A 319 25.03 23.66 70.76
N ALA A 320 23.84 24.27 70.48
CA ALA A 320 23.37 25.66 70.74
C ALA A 320 24.17 26.88 70.20
N VAL A 321 23.65 28.08 69.89
CA VAL A 321 22.53 28.98 70.31
C VAL A 321 22.33 29.97 69.12
N ALA A 322 21.18 30.48 68.65
CA ALA A 322 20.31 31.50 69.26
C ALA A 322 19.17 31.92 68.28
N ARG A 323 18.01 32.25 68.84
CA ARG A 323 16.81 32.90 68.22
C ARG A 323 16.89 34.44 68.41
N PRO A 324 16.16 35.31 67.66
CA PRO A 324 14.69 35.54 67.76
C PRO A 324 13.97 35.71 66.40
N ALA A 325 12.77 35.17 66.15
CA ALA A 325 11.42 35.64 66.51
C ALA A 325 10.98 36.98 65.87
N GLY A 326 9.95 36.92 65.00
CA GLY A 326 9.19 38.09 64.52
C GLY A 326 8.16 37.69 63.46
N ALA A 327 6.87 37.80 63.81
CA ALA A 327 5.70 37.39 63.03
C ALA A 327 5.11 38.52 62.17
N ALA A 328 4.34 38.15 61.13
CA ALA A 328 3.00 38.67 60.74
C ALA A 328 2.81 38.82 59.22
N ALA A 329 1.67 38.33 58.72
CA ALA A 329 1.11 38.53 57.38
C ALA A 329 0.69 40.01 57.14
N PRO A 330 0.50 40.48 55.88
CA PRO A 330 -0.88 40.56 55.33
C PRO A 330 -1.07 40.56 53.78
N VAL A 331 -2.25 40.09 53.35
CA VAL A 331 -3.30 40.68 52.44
C VAL A 331 -2.99 41.21 51.01
N ALA A 332 -4.00 41.02 50.16
CA ALA A 332 -4.15 41.14 48.70
C ALA A 332 -4.22 42.54 48.01
N ALA A 333 -4.02 42.48 46.67
CA ALA A 333 -4.52 43.32 45.54
C ALA A 333 -4.00 44.77 45.41
N PRO A 334 -3.95 45.43 44.21
CA PRO A 334 -4.83 45.25 43.03
C PRO A 334 -4.22 45.43 41.60
N LYS A 335 -5.10 45.27 40.62
CA LYS A 335 -5.01 45.43 39.14
C LYS A 335 -4.72 46.88 38.69
N PRO A 336 -4.16 47.10 37.49
CA PRO A 336 -4.48 48.31 36.70
C PRO A 336 -5.07 48.02 35.31
N ALA A 337 -5.86 48.99 34.86
CA ALA A 337 -6.72 49.00 33.69
C ALA A 337 -6.07 49.60 32.42
N ALA A 338 -6.79 49.45 31.31
CA ALA A 338 -6.46 49.77 29.92
C ALA A 338 -6.44 51.26 29.54
N ALA A 339 -5.74 51.57 28.43
CA ALA A 339 -6.00 52.66 27.47
C ALA A 339 -5.23 52.39 26.15
N PRO A 340 -5.45 53.12 25.03
CA PRO A 340 -6.43 52.84 23.99
C PRO A 340 -5.83 52.45 22.62
N ARG A 341 -6.70 51.93 21.76
CA ARG A 341 -6.45 51.32 20.44
C ARG A 341 -6.42 52.37 19.32
N ALA A 342 -5.40 52.33 18.46
CA ALA A 342 -5.35 53.02 17.15
C ALA A 342 -5.42 51.96 16.02
N PRO A 343 -5.95 52.29 14.83
CA PRO A 343 -6.39 51.29 13.86
C PRO A 343 -5.19 50.76 13.08
N ALA A 344 -4.91 49.46 13.21
CA ALA A 344 -4.02 48.76 12.29
C ALA A 344 -4.82 48.40 11.05
N ALA A 345 -4.36 48.88 9.91
CA ALA A 345 -4.82 48.51 8.58
C ALA A 345 -4.74 46.99 8.41
N SER A 346 -5.80 46.41 7.85
CA SER A 346 -5.85 45.05 7.34
C SER A 346 -4.79 44.90 6.25
N VAL A 347 -3.72 44.17 6.56
CA VAL A 347 -2.92 43.51 5.55
C VAL A 347 -3.52 42.13 5.41
N ASP A 348 -4.40 41.97 4.42
CA ASP A 348 -4.78 40.67 3.90
C ASP A 348 -3.50 39.96 3.44
N LYS A 349 -2.96 39.10 4.30
CA LYS A 349 -2.14 37.99 3.85
C LYS A 349 -3.12 36.90 3.41
N HIS A 350 -3.57 36.98 2.16
CA HIS A 350 -3.86 35.76 1.43
C HIS A 350 -2.58 34.92 1.45
N ALA A 351 -2.55 33.96 2.36
CA ALA A 351 -1.78 32.75 2.13
C ALA A 351 -2.39 32.14 0.87
N VAL A 352 -1.73 32.38 -0.26
CA VAL A 352 -1.95 31.59 -1.46
C VAL A 352 -1.55 30.19 -1.05
N SER A 353 -2.53 29.37 -0.68
CA SER A 353 -2.37 27.93 -0.76
C SER A 353 -1.97 27.68 -2.20
N GLU A 354 -0.74 27.22 -2.42
CA GLU A 354 -0.33 26.65 -3.70
C GLU A 354 -1.43 25.65 -4.06
N ALA A 355 -2.25 26.01 -5.04
CA ALA A 355 -3.26 25.10 -5.55
C ALA A 355 -2.47 23.97 -6.19
N GLU A 356 -2.30 22.86 -5.48
CA GLU A 356 -1.70 21.66 -6.03
C GLU A 356 -2.48 21.32 -7.30
N THR A 357 -1.83 21.46 -8.44
CA THR A 357 -2.42 21.14 -9.73
C THR A 357 -2.50 19.64 -9.86
N THR A 358 -3.53 19.04 -9.25
CA THR A 358 -3.77 17.59 -9.34
C THR A 358 -4.24 17.23 -10.75
N VAL A 359 -3.49 16.37 -11.44
CA VAL A 359 -3.88 15.83 -12.74
C VAL A 359 -4.48 14.44 -12.53
N ARG A 360 -5.72 14.25 -12.96
CA ARG A 360 -6.35 12.92 -12.96
C ARG A 360 -5.83 12.11 -14.14
N VAL A 361 -5.27 10.95 -13.87
CA VAL A 361 -4.73 10.02 -14.87
C VAL A 361 -5.46 8.69 -14.76
N ASP A 362 -5.86 8.12 -15.90
CA ASP A 362 -6.43 6.78 -15.94
C ASP A 362 -5.41 5.74 -15.47
N THR A 363 -5.83 4.87 -14.57
CA THR A 363 -5.04 3.79 -14.01
C THR A 363 -4.50 2.82 -15.07
N ALA A 364 -5.24 2.59 -16.16
CA ALA A 364 -4.79 1.73 -17.25
C ALA A 364 -3.52 2.29 -17.94
N ARG A 365 -3.40 3.61 -18.07
CA ARG A 365 -2.22 4.25 -18.66
C ARG A 365 -0.98 4.10 -17.77
N LEU A 366 -1.15 4.21 -16.45
CA LEU A 366 -0.04 3.98 -15.52
C LEU A 366 0.44 2.53 -15.58
N ASP A 367 -0.47 1.56 -15.75
CA ASP A 367 -0.12 0.15 -15.92
C ASP A 367 0.63 -0.12 -17.25
N GLU A 368 0.24 0.55 -18.34
CA GLU A 368 0.98 0.49 -19.62
C GLU A 368 2.39 1.05 -19.48
N ILE A 369 2.54 2.23 -18.84
CA ILE A 369 3.85 2.84 -18.58
C ILE A 369 4.72 1.91 -17.74
N MET A 370 4.16 1.27 -16.71
CA MET A 370 4.86 0.29 -15.89
C MET A 370 5.35 -0.92 -16.68
N ASN A 371 4.54 -1.43 -17.60
CA ASN A 371 4.96 -2.53 -18.47
C ASN A 371 6.11 -2.10 -19.38
N MET A 372 6.04 -0.89 -19.96
CA MET A 372 7.11 -0.34 -20.81
C MET A 372 8.40 -0.11 -20.03
N VAL A 373 8.32 0.43 -18.80
CA VAL A 373 9.48 0.58 -17.90
C VAL A 373 10.06 -0.78 -17.55
N GLY A 374 9.22 -1.79 -17.29
CA GLY A 374 9.67 -3.17 -17.07
C GLY A 374 10.43 -3.73 -18.26
N GLU A 375 9.94 -3.51 -19.49
CA GLU A 375 10.64 -3.90 -20.72
C GLU A 375 11.93 -3.11 -20.93
N LEU A 376 11.95 -1.82 -20.60
CA LEU A 376 13.14 -0.98 -20.65
C LEU A 376 14.23 -1.49 -19.69
N VAL A 377 13.86 -1.89 -18.48
CA VAL A 377 14.79 -2.49 -17.50
C VAL A 377 15.39 -3.79 -18.06
N LEU A 378 14.60 -4.61 -18.77
CA LEU A 378 15.12 -5.82 -19.43
C LEU A 378 16.09 -5.49 -20.58
N VAL A 379 15.77 -4.49 -21.40
CA VAL A 379 16.66 -4.03 -22.49
C VAL A 379 17.95 -3.45 -21.93
N ARG A 380 17.88 -2.64 -20.87
CA ARG A 380 19.03 -2.13 -20.11
C ARG A 380 19.91 -3.29 -19.65
N ASN A 381 19.37 -4.27 -18.93
CA ASN A 381 20.13 -5.42 -18.43
C ASN A 381 20.80 -6.22 -19.57
N ARG A 382 20.14 -6.33 -20.73
CA ARG A 382 20.73 -6.93 -21.93
C ARG A 382 21.91 -6.12 -22.47
N LEU A 383 21.80 -4.80 -22.53
CA LEU A 383 22.87 -3.91 -22.97
C LEU A 383 24.07 -3.95 -22.02
N VAL A 384 23.84 -4.00 -20.70
CA VAL A 384 24.89 -4.20 -19.69
C VAL A 384 25.67 -5.48 -19.98
N ARG A 385 24.98 -6.60 -20.21
CA ARG A 385 25.61 -7.88 -20.56
C ARG A 385 26.43 -7.83 -21.86
N LEU A 386 25.92 -7.17 -22.90
CA LEU A 386 26.63 -7.02 -24.16
C LEU A 386 27.85 -6.10 -24.01
N GLY A 387 27.71 -5.02 -23.23
CA GLY A 387 28.79 -4.11 -22.89
C GLY A 387 29.96 -4.81 -22.22
N LEU A 388 29.68 -5.65 -21.22
CA LEU A 388 30.69 -6.44 -20.49
C LEU A 388 31.49 -7.38 -21.40
N ASN A 389 30.87 -7.91 -22.46
CA ASN A 389 31.52 -8.85 -23.39
C ASN A 389 32.26 -8.16 -24.55
N SER A 390 32.00 -6.87 -24.79
CA SER A 390 32.56 -6.16 -25.95
C SER A 390 33.93 -5.52 -25.70
N GLY A 391 34.31 -5.30 -24.43
CA GLY A 391 35.57 -4.65 -24.07
C GLY A 391 35.71 -3.18 -24.50
N ASP A 392 34.60 -2.56 -24.95
CA ASP A 392 34.56 -1.16 -25.38
C ASP A 392 34.19 -0.25 -24.20
N GLU A 393 35.16 0.58 -23.79
CA GLU A 393 35.01 1.48 -22.64
C GLU A 393 33.97 2.58 -22.89
N ALA A 394 33.85 3.08 -24.12
CA ALA A 394 32.86 4.10 -24.48
C ALA A 394 31.44 3.53 -24.41
N MET A 395 31.26 2.28 -24.88
CA MET A 395 29.98 1.58 -24.74
C MET A 395 29.67 1.29 -23.26
N SER A 396 30.66 0.87 -22.46
CA SER A 396 30.45 0.63 -21.02
C SER A 396 30.00 1.91 -20.29
N LYS A 397 30.60 3.07 -20.61
CA LYS A 397 30.17 4.37 -20.05
C LYS A 397 28.77 4.75 -20.48
N ALA A 398 28.44 4.61 -21.76
CA ALA A 398 27.10 4.91 -22.28
C ALA A 398 26.02 4.02 -21.64
N VAL A 399 26.30 2.72 -21.49
CA VAL A 399 25.39 1.78 -20.84
C VAL A 399 25.24 2.09 -19.34
N SER A 400 26.32 2.47 -18.65
CA SER A 400 26.24 2.90 -17.24
C SER A 400 25.37 4.15 -17.05
N ASN A 401 25.41 5.11 -17.98
CA ASN A 401 24.55 6.30 -17.92
C ASN A 401 23.08 5.94 -18.19
N LEU A 402 22.83 5.06 -19.16
CA LEU A 402 21.48 4.53 -19.42
C LEU A 402 20.91 3.81 -18.18
N ASP A 403 21.77 3.09 -17.47
CA ASP A 403 21.47 2.38 -16.22
C ASP A 403 20.87 3.33 -15.16
N VAL A 404 21.55 4.46 -14.93
CA VAL A 404 21.13 5.47 -13.94
C VAL A 404 19.81 6.12 -14.36
N VAL A 405 19.71 6.60 -15.60
CA VAL A 405 18.48 7.27 -16.09
C VAL A 405 17.28 6.32 -16.07
N THR A 406 17.49 5.04 -16.40
CA THR A 406 16.43 4.03 -16.36
C THR A 406 15.98 3.74 -14.94
N ALA A 407 16.91 3.70 -13.97
CA ALA A 407 16.58 3.51 -12.55
C ALA A 407 15.80 4.71 -11.98
N ASP A 408 16.18 5.93 -12.37
CA ASP A 408 15.47 7.16 -11.98
C ASP A 408 14.06 7.20 -12.56
N LEU A 409 13.92 6.85 -13.85
CA LEU A 409 12.61 6.76 -14.52
C LEU A 409 11.74 5.69 -13.84
N GLN A 410 12.30 4.53 -13.53
CA GLN A 410 11.59 3.47 -12.80
C GLN A 410 11.10 3.98 -11.44
N THR A 411 11.96 4.63 -10.66
CA THR A 411 11.59 5.16 -9.34
C THR A 411 10.51 6.23 -9.43
N ALA A 412 10.59 7.13 -10.41
CA ALA A 412 9.59 8.17 -10.64
C ALA A 412 8.22 7.59 -11.01
N VAL A 413 8.17 6.62 -11.92
CA VAL A 413 6.93 5.94 -12.32
C VAL A 413 6.35 5.11 -11.16
N MET A 414 7.19 4.46 -10.36
CA MET A 414 6.72 3.77 -9.15
C MET A 414 6.03 4.76 -8.20
N LYS A 415 6.66 5.91 -7.91
CA LYS A 415 6.10 6.93 -7.01
C LYS A 415 4.75 7.48 -7.49
N THR A 416 4.55 7.67 -8.79
CA THR A 416 3.25 8.14 -9.32
C THR A 416 2.14 7.10 -9.21
N ARG A 417 2.49 5.82 -9.02
CA ARG A 417 1.56 4.70 -8.82
C ARG A 417 1.27 4.38 -7.36
N MET A 418 2.11 4.85 -6.44
CA MET A 418 1.95 4.61 -5.01
C MET A 418 0.64 5.23 -4.49
N GLN A 419 0.02 4.54 -3.56
CA GLN A 419 -1.13 5.00 -2.82
C GLN A 419 -0.89 4.78 -1.32
N PRO A 420 -1.29 5.74 -0.47
CA PRO A 420 -1.22 5.56 0.97
C PRO A 420 -2.05 4.35 1.41
N ILE A 421 -1.50 3.51 2.30
CA ILE A 421 -2.22 2.36 2.85
C ILE A 421 -3.45 2.76 3.69
N LYS A 422 -3.54 4.04 4.08
CA LYS A 422 -4.67 4.67 4.76
C LYS A 422 -6.03 4.26 4.21
N LYS A 423 -6.19 4.14 2.88
CA LYS A 423 -7.46 3.70 2.27
C LYS A 423 -7.92 2.31 2.73
N VAL A 424 -6.99 1.39 2.92
CA VAL A 424 -7.27 0.05 3.45
C VAL A 424 -7.43 0.12 4.97
N PHE A 425 -6.59 0.90 5.64
CA PHE A 425 -6.61 1.01 7.10
C PHE A 425 -7.88 1.67 7.64
N GLY A 426 -8.45 2.63 6.92
CA GLY A 426 -9.66 3.36 7.32
C GLY A 426 -10.91 2.49 7.48
N ARG A 427 -10.93 1.27 6.90
CA ARG A 427 -12.05 0.33 7.03
C ARG A 427 -11.98 -0.51 8.33
N PHE A 428 -10.81 -0.65 8.95
CA PHE A 428 -10.63 -1.52 10.10
C PHE A 428 -11.23 -1.02 11.41
N PRO A 429 -11.26 0.28 11.75
CA PRO A 429 -11.87 0.77 12.98
C PRO A 429 -13.34 0.33 13.15
N ARG A 430 -14.15 0.48 12.09
CA ARG A 430 -15.56 0.02 12.09
C ARG A 430 -15.64 -1.50 12.23
N LEU A 431 -14.89 -2.24 11.41
CA LEU A 431 -14.88 -3.71 11.45
C LEU A 431 -14.49 -4.26 12.82
N VAL A 432 -13.45 -3.71 13.46
CA VAL A 432 -13.01 -4.16 14.80
C VAL A 432 -14.02 -3.79 15.85
N ARG A 433 -14.64 -2.60 15.80
CA ARG A 433 -15.70 -2.18 16.72
C ARG A 433 -16.93 -3.10 16.64
N ASP A 434 -17.35 -3.46 15.43
CA ASP A 434 -18.49 -4.35 15.20
C ASP A 434 -18.20 -5.78 15.70
N LEU A 435 -17.02 -6.33 15.38
CA LEU A 435 -16.59 -7.63 15.88
C LEU A 435 -16.45 -7.65 17.41
N ALA A 436 -15.91 -6.58 18.00
CA ALA A 436 -15.77 -6.45 19.44
C ALA A 436 -17.14 -6.44 20.14
N ARG A 437 -18.13 -5.71 19.59
CA ARG A 437 -19.52 -5.73 20.08
C ARG A 437 -20.16 -7.12 19.94
N GLN A 438 -20.04 -7.75 18.78
CA GLN A 438 -20.60 -9.08 18.52
C GLN A 438 -20.03 -10.16 19.46
N LEU A 439 -18.72 -10.10 19.72
CA LEU A 439 -18.01 -11.06 20.59
C LEU A 439 -17.99 -10.64 22.06
N LYS A 440 -18.57 -9.47 22.41
CA LYS A 440 -18.58 -8.89 23.76
C LYS A 440 -17.18 -8.71 24.35
N LYS A 441 -16.23 -8.29 23.53
CA LYS A 441 -14.85 -7.99 23.93
C LYS A 441 -14.62 -6.48 23.92
N GLU A 442 -13.70 -6.01 24.74
CA GLU A 442 -13.25 -4.62 24.76
C GLU A 442 -11.88 -4.55 24.06
N ILE A 443 -11.77 -3.84 22.94
CA ILE A 443 -10.56 -3.81 22.10
C ILE A 443 -10.24 -2.39 21.66
N ASN A 444 -8.98 -2.00 21.79
CA ASN A 444 -8.41 -0.79 21.22
C ASN A 444 -7.60 -1.15 19.96
N LEU A 445 -7.94 -0.52 18.83
CA LEU A 445 -7.20 -0.65 17.58
C LEU A 445 -6.28 0.57 17.41
N GLU A 446 -5.00 0.32 17.24
CA GLU A 446 -4.01 1.36 16.93
C GLU A 446 -3.48 1.17 15.51
N LEU A 447 -3.46 2.25 14.75
CA LEU A 447 -2.93 2.29 13.38
C LEU A 447 -1.63 3.09 13.40
N VAL A 448 -0.55 2.52 12.88
CA VAL A 448 0.78 3.13 12.83
C VAL A 448 1.28 3.11 11.39
N GLY A 449 1.78 4.24 10.90
CA GLY A 449 2.31 4.34 9.53
C GLY A 449 1.21 4.28 8.45
N GLU A 450 0.02 4.81 8.73
CA GLU A 450 -1.08 4.88 7.76
C GLU A 450 -0.73 5.66 6.48
N GLU A 451 0.24 6.57 6.58
CA GLU A 451 0.76 7.37 5.46
C GLU A 451 1.84 6.63 4.65
N THR A 452 2.12 5.36 4.95
CA THR A 452 3.07 4.56 4.17
C THR A 452 2.51 4.29 2.77
N ASP A 453 3.29 4.66 1.76
CA ASP A 453 2.99 4.48 0.34
C ASP A 453 3.21 3.04 -0.12
N LEU A 454 2.19 2.44 -0.75
CA LEU A 454 2.23 1.12 -1.35
C LEU A 454 1.72 1.13 -2.79
N ASP A 455 2.19 0.18 -3.61
CA ASP A 455 1.66 -0.01 -4.96
C ASP A 455 0.15 -0.26 -4.95
N LYS A 456 -0.61 0.37 -5.84
CA LYS A 456 -2.07 0.20 -5.95
C LYS A 456 -2.49 -1.28 -6.01
N ASN A 457 -1.82 -2.11 -6.82
CA ASN A 457 -2.18 -3.52 -6.93
C ASN A 457 -1.90 -4.27 -5.62
N LEU A 458 -0.83 -3.89 -4.93
CA LEU A 458 -0.48 -4.45 -3.63
C LEU A 458 -1.54 -4.07 -2.57
N VAL A 459 -1.99 -2.81 -2.55
CA VAL A 459 -3.06 -2.31 -1.68
C VAL A 459 -4.36 -3.11 -1.90
N GLU A 460 -4.79 -3.26 -3.15
CA GLU A 460 -6.00 -4.03 -3.50
C GLU A 460 -5.87 -5.52 -3.16
N ALA A 461 -4.71 -6.13 -3.45
CA ALA A 461 -4.49 -7.55 -3.21
C ALA A 461 -4.35 -7.91 -1.72
N LEU A 462 -3.85 -6.98 -0.89
CA LEU A 462 -3.64 -7.19 0.54
C LEU A 462 -4.86 -6.88 1.41
N ALA A 463 -5.85 -6.13 0.90
CA ALA A 463 -7.03 -5.76 1.67
C ALA A 463 -7.74 -6.99 2.30
N ASP A 464 -8.05 -8.00 1.49
CA ASP A 464 -8.69 -9.25 1.93
C ASP A 464 -7.85 -10.03 2.97
N PRO A 465 -6.56 -10.34 2.71
CA PRO A 465 -5.65 -10.94 3.70
C PRO A 465 -5.63 -10.21 5.05
N LEU A 466 -5.51 -8.89 5.05
CA LEU A 466 -5.41 -8.09 6.26
C LEU A 466 -6.70 -8.14 7.08
N VAL A 467 -7.88 -8.05 6.44
CA VAL A 467 -9.18 -8.24 7.10
C VAL A 467 -9.24 -9.58 7.82
N HIS A 468 -8.77 -10.65 7.18
CA HIS A 468 -8.79 -11.97 7.79
C HIS A 468 -7.85 -12.07 9.00
N LEU A 469 -6.65 -11.50 8.90
CA LEU A 469 -5.66 -11.52 9.99
C LEU A 469 -6.14 -10.69 11.19
N VAL A 470 -6.72 -9.50 10.95
CA VAL A 470 -7.33 -8.66 12.00
C VAL A 470 -8.49 -9.37 12.67
N ARG A 471 -9.38 -10.01 11.90
CA ARG A 471 -10.48 -10.82 12.45
C ARG A 471 -9.94 -11.94 13.35
N ASN A 472 -8.86 -12.61 12.96
CA ASN A 472 -8.28 -13.68 13.78
C ASN A 472 -7.65 -13.16 15.08
N ALA A 473 -7.00 -11.99 15.03
CA ALA A 473 -6.50 -11.32 16.23
C ALA A 473 -7.65 -11.00 17.20
N VAL A 474 -8.79 -10.52 16.69
CA VAL A 474 -9.97 -10.17 17.50
C VAL A 474 -10.76 -11.39 18.00
N ASP A 475 -11.02 -12.39 17.15
CA ASP A 475 -11.79 -13.59 17.50
C ASP A 475 -10.98 -14.53 18.40
N HIS A 476 -9.72 -14.79 18.05
CA HIS A 476 -8.91 -15.83 18.70
C HIS A 476 -7.75 -15.31 19.54
N GLY A 477 -7.13 -14.20 19.13
CA GLY A 477 -6.01 -13.60 19.86
C GLY A 477 -6.46 -13.04 21.20
N VAL A 478 -7.32 -12.01 21.17
CA VAL A 478 -7.78 -11.30 22.36
C VAL A 478 -8.76 -12.14 23.18
N GLU A 479 -8.47 -12.28 24.47
CA GLU A 479 -9.27 -13.02 25.47
C GLU A 479 -10.50 -12.21 25.92
N MET A 480 -11.43 -12.84 26.66
CA MET A 480 -12.57 -12.10 27.23
C MET A 480 -12.09 -11.12 28.32
N PRO A 481 -12.78 -9.98 28.56
CA PRO A 481 -12.37 -9.00 29.56
C PRO A 481 -12.11 -9.60 30.95
N ASP A 482 -12.97 -10.51 31.40
CA ASP A 482 -12.83 -11.16 32.72
C ASP A 482 -11.64 -12.14 32.77
N GLU A 483 -11.36 -12.84 31.66
CA GLU A 483 -10.19 -13.73 31.54
C GLU A 483 -8.88 -12.93 31.55
N ARG A 484 -8.89 -11.74 30.93
CA ARG A 484 -7.73 -10.83 30.91
C ARG A 484 -7.40 -10.30 32.30
N GLU A 485 -8.42 -9.87 33.05
CA GLU A 485 -8.25 -9.43 34.44
C GLU A 485 -7.73 -10.57 35.32
N ALA A 486 -8.24 -11.80 35.14
CA ALA A 486 -7.77 -12.99 35.85
C ALA A 486 -6.30 -13.33 35.52
N ALA A 487 -5.86 -13.06 34.29
CA ALA A 487 -4.48 -13.22 33.84
C ALA A 487 -3.56 -12.03 34.22
N GLY A 488 -4.09 -10.98 34.87
CA GLY A 488 -3.33 -9.80 35.27
C GLY A 488 -3.05 -8.80 34.13
N LYS A 489 -3.79 -8.88 33.03
CA LYS A 489 -3.69 -7.97 31.87
C LYS A 489 -4.71 -6.83 31.97
N ALA A 490 -4.51 -5.79 31.16
CA ALA A 490 -5.50 -4.73 31.01
C ALA A 490 -6.82 -5.30 30.46
N ARG A 491 -7.96 -4.84 31.00
CA ARG A 491 -9.30 -5.27 30.60
C ARG A 491 -9.55 -5.10 29.10
N THR A 492 -9.17 -3.96 28.55
CA THR A 492 -9.19 -3.67 27.11
C THR A 492 -7.99 -4.34 26.43
N GLY A 493 -8.25 -5.15 25.40
CA GLY A 493 -7.22 -5.73 24.55
C GLY A 493 -6.64 -4.72 23.57
N ARG A 494 -5.39 -4.91 23.15
CA ARG A 494 -4.71 -4.03 22.21
C ARG A 494 -4.40 -4.79 20.92
N VAL A 495 -4.82 -4.23 19.79
CA VAL A 495 -4.45 -4.69 18.45
C VAL A 495 -3.77 -3.53 17.72
N VAL A 496 -2.57 -3.77 17.21
CA VAL A 496 -1.76 -2.78 16.49
C VAL A 496 -1.61 -3.23 15.05
N LEU A 497 -2.00 -2.37 14.11
CA LEU A 497 -1.70 -2.51 12.69
C LEU A 497 -0.61 -1.49 12.33
N SER A 498 0.54 -1.98 11.88
CA SER A 498 1.63 -1.11 11.46
C SER A 498 2.02 -1.36 10.01
N ALA A 499 2.36 -0.29 9.31
CA ALA A 499 3.05 -0.33 8.03
C ALA A 499 4.33 0.50 8.13
N GLU A 500 5.44 -0.03 7.65
CA GLU A 500 6.70 0.70 7.54
C GLU A 500 7.48 0.24 6.31
N GLN A 501 8.31 1.13 5.77
CA GLN A 501 9.21 0.80 4.67
C GLN A 501 10.59 0.41 5.23
N GLU A 502 11.05 -0.79 4.90
CA GLU A 502 12.36 -1.33 5.27
C GLU A 502 13.15 -1.64 3.99
N GLY A 503 13.97 -0.68 3.54
CA GLY A 503 14.74 -0.81 2.30
C GLY A 503 13.84 -0.87 1.06
N ASP A 504 13.98 -1.94 0.27
CA ASP A 504 13.19 -2.26 -0.93
C ASP A 504 11.90 -3.04 -0.62
N HIS A 505 11.59 -3.26 0.65
CA HIS A 505 10.39 -3.96 1.08
C HIS A 505 9.50 -3.07 1.95
N ILE A 506 8.20 -3.37 1.90
CA ILE A 506 7.22 -2.88 2.87
C ILE A 506 6.99 -3.97 3.91
N LEU A 507 7.12 -3.59 5.17
CA LEU A 507 6.83 -4.42 6.32
C LEU A 507 5.46 -4.04 6.87
N LEU A 508 4.54 -5.00 6.83
CA LEU A 508 3.23 -4.89 7.46
C LEU A 508 3.22 -5.78 8.68
N SER A 509 2.79 -5.26 9.82
CA SER A 509 2.69 -6.05 11.03
C SER A 509 1.33 -5.92 11.70
N ILE A 510 0.81 -7.06 12.17
CA ILE A 510 -0.40 -7.16 12.96
C ILE A 510 0.03 -7.74 14.30
N SER A 511 -0.10 -6.96 15.37
CA SER A 511 0.26 -7.39 16.72
C SER A 511 -0.95 -7.36 17.64
N ASP A 512 -1.13 -8.41 18.44
CA ASP A 512 -2.12 -8.47 19.51
C ASP A 512 -1.44 -8.78 20.85
N ASP A 513 -2.03 -8.34 21.96
CA ASP A 513 -1.60 -8.65 23.33
C ASP A 513 -2.39 -9.82 23.97
N GLY A 514 -2.91 -10.69 23.11
CA GLY A 514 -3.83 -11.76 23.47
C GLY A 514 -3.19 -12.95 24.18
N LYS A 515 -3.84 -14.11 24.11
CA LYS A 515 -3.37 -15.35 24.76
C LYS A 515 -2.11 -15.95 24.11
N GLY A 516 -1.77 -15.51 22.90
CA GLY A 516 -0.72 -16.12 22.10
C GLY A 516 -1.01 -17.57 21.69
N MET A 517 -0.06 -18.19 21.03
CA MET A 517 -0.18 -19.55 20.49
C MET A 517 0.71 -20.52 21.26
N ASP A 518 0.17 -21.70 21.57
CA ASP A 518 0.90 -22.78 22.24
C ASP A 518 1.46 -23.77 21.19
N PRO A 519 2.79 -23.85 21.01
CA PRO A 519 3.41 -24.75 20.04
C PRO A 519 3.03 -26.22 20.25
N ASN A 520 2.87 -26.66 21.51
CA ASN A 520 2.59 -28.05 21.82
C ASN A 520 1.17 -28.44 21.41
N VAL A 521 0.22 -27.52 21.55
CA VAL A 521 -1.16 -27.74 21.09
C VAL A 521 -1.22 -27.81 19.57
N LEU A 522 -0.45 -26.97 18.87
CA LEU A 522 -0.36 -26.99 17.41
C LEU A 522 0.25 -28.31 16.90
N ARG A 523 1.34 -28.79 17.53
CA ARG A 523 1.94 -30.11 17.24
C ARG A 523 0.93 -31.24 17.43
N ALA A 524 0.26 -31.28 18.58
CA ALA A 524 -0.72 -32.32 18.89
C ALA A 524 -1.87 -32.35 17.86
N LYS A 525 -2.40 -31.17 17.48
CA LYS A 525 -3.44 -31.06 16.45
C LYS A 525 -2.95 -31.46 15.06
N ALA A 526 -1.70 -31.18 14.71
CA ALA A 526 -1.13 -31.60 13.43
C ALA A 526 -1.04 -33.14 13.31
N VAL A 527 -0.67 -33.82 14.40
CA VAL A 527 -0.64 -35.28 14.48
C VAL A 527 -2.06 -35.86 14.43
N GLU A 528 -3.00 -35.30 15.20
CA GLU A 528 -4.41 -35.73 15.21
C GLU A 528 -5.06 -35.64 13.83
N LYS A 529 -4.77 -34.55 13.09
CA LYS A 529 -5.27 -34.35 11.72
C LYS A 529 -4.53 -35.15 10.66
N GLY A 530 -3.54 -35.95 11.03
CA GLY A 530 -2.78 -36.81 10.11
C GLY A 530 -1.89 -36.04 9.14
N LEU A 531 -1.55 -34.78 9.43
CA LEU A 531 -0.66 -33.97 8.58
C LEU A 531 0.80 -34.42 8.71
N MET A 532 1.15 -35.03 9.84
CA MET A 532 2.48 -35.55 10.14
C MET A 532 2.43 -36.60 11.26
N ASP A 533 3.47 -37.43 11.34
CA ASP A 533 3.66 -38.35 12.45
C ASP A 533 4.18 -37.64 13.71
N LYS A 534 4.10 -38.33 14.85
CA LYS A 534 4.48 -37.78 16.15
C LYS A 534 5.97 -37.46 16.23
N ASP A 535 6.81 -38.33 15.68
CA ASP A 535 8.26 -38.14 15.71
C ASP A 535 8.71 -36.95 14.86
N ALA A 536 8.03 -36.66 13.75
CA ALA A 536 8.25 -35.47 12.93
C ALA A 536 7.74 -34.20 13.63
N ALA A 537 6.56 -34.26 14.27
CA ALA A 537 6.02 -33.13 15.02
C ALA A 537 6.91 -32.73 16.21
N ASP A 538 7.49 -33.70 16.91
CA ASP A 538 8.38 -33.46 18.06
C ASP A 538 9.73 -32.84 17.64
N ARG A 539 10.14 -32.99 16.36
CA ARG A 539 11.35 -32.38 15.80
C ARG A 539 11.17 -30.92 15.34
N LEU A 540 9.94 -30.41 15.27
CA LEU A 540 9.69 -29.05 14.79
C LEU A 540 10.20 -27.99 15.77
N SER A 541 10.81 -26.92 15.26
CA SER A 541 11.06 -25.72 16.06
C SER A 541 9.74 -25.03 16.43
N GLU A 542 9.76 -24.12 17.42
CA GLU A 542 8.55 -23.35 17.78
C GLU A 542 8.03 -22.52 16.59
N SER A 543 8.93 -21.87 15.85
CA SER A 543 8.60 -21.14 14.62
C SER A 543 7.96 -22.02 13.55
N ASP A 544 8.48 -23.25 13.36
CA ASP A 544 7.89 -24.20 12.43
C ASP A 544 6.50 -24.66 12.87
N CYS A 545 6.26 -24.73 14.19
CA CYS A 545 4.93 -25.06 14.73
C CYS A 545 3.91 -23.97 14.42
N TYR A 546 4.28 -22.70 14.50
CA TYR A 546 3.39 -21.60 14.11
C TYR A 546 3.09 -21.62 12.61
N ASN A 547 4.07 -21.99 11.80
CA ASN A 547 3.89 -22.14 10.34
C ASN A 547 2.90 -23.23 9.94
N LEU A 548 2.59 -24.19 10.83
CA LEU A 548 1.54 -25.20 10.60
C LEU A 548 0.16 -24.56 10.39
N ILE A 549 -0.07 -23.35 10.92
CA ILE A 549 -1.34 -22.63 10.76
C ILE A 549 -1.65 -22.36 9.28
N PHE A 550 -0.62 -22.24 8.44
CA PHE A 550 -0.79 -22.04 7.01
C PHE A 550 -0.91 -23.35 6.21
N ALA A 551 -0.87 -24.52 6.87
CA ALA A 551 -1.02 -25.79 6.18
C ALA A 551 -2.48 -25.98 5.70
N PRO A 552 -2.70 -26.46 4.45
CA PRO A 552 -4.04 -26.68 3.94
C PRO A 552 -4.85 -27.61 4.85
N GLY A 553 -6.08 -27.22 5.19
CA GLY A 553 -6.96 -27.98 6.09
C GLY A 553 -6.55 -27.95 7.57
N PHE A 554 -5.48 -27.23 7.92
CA PHE A 554 -5.15 -26.96 9.31
C PHE A 554 -6.04 -25.83 9.84
N SER A 555 -6.94 -26.20 10.73
CA SER A 555 -7.77 -25.27 11.50
C SER A 555 -7.89 -25.80 12.90
N THR A 556 -7.81 -24.92 13.89
CA THR A 556 -7.92 -25.27 15.29
C THR A 556 -9.37 -25.43 15.75
N LYS A 557 -10.37 -25.05 14.93
CA LYS A 557 -11.80 -25.22 15.19
C LYS A 557 -12.29 -26.62 14.79
N THR A 558 -13.15 -27.20 15.61
CA THR A 558 -13.87 -28.47 15.37
C THR A 558 -15.14 -28.30 14.55
N GLU A 559 -15.73 -27.09 14.53
CA GLU A 559 -16.91 -26.75 13.71
C GLU A 559 -16.55 -25.68 12.67
N ILE A 560 -17.09 -25.84 11.46
CA ILE A 560 -17.01 -24.85 10.38
C ILE A 560 -18.02 -23.76 10.73
N SER A 561 -17.54 -22.55 11.04
CA SER A 561 -18.43 -21.41 11.32
C SER A 561 -19.00 -20.86 10.01
N ASP A 562 -20.32 -20.68 9.95
CA ASP A 562 -21.08 -20.17 8.79
C ASP A 562 -20.69 -18.75 8.35
N VAL A 563 -19.93 -18.01 9.17
CA VAL A 563 -19.40 -16.67 8.85
C VAL A 563 -18.16 -16.73 7.93
N SER A 564 -17.73 -17.95 7.55
CA SER A 564 -16.57 -18.22 6.67
C SER A 564 -16.97 -18.78 5.29
N GLY A 565 -18.19 -18.46 4.82
CA GLY A 565 -18.78 -18.93 3.55
C GLY A 565 -18.05 -18.55 2.25
N ARG A 566 -16.81 -18.04 2.30
CA ARG A 566 -15.94 -17.83 1.13
C ARG A 566 -14.68 -18.69 1.12
N GLY A 567 -14.51 -19.62 2.07
CA GLY A 567 -13.40 -20.59 2.05
C GLY A 567 -12.02 -19.96 2.25
N VAL A 568 -11.92 -18.85 3.00
CA VAL A 568 -10.63 -18.17 3.24
C VAL A 568 -10.02 -18.73 4.52
N GLY A 569 -9.17 -19.75 4.38
CA GLY A 569 -8.29 -20.21 5.45
C GLY A 569 -6.98 -19.42 5.48
N MET A 570 -6.14 -19.67 6.49
CA MET A 570 -4.81 -19.07 6.57
C MET A 570 -3.88 -19.56 5.45
N ASP A 571 -4.16 -20.72 4.87
CA ASP A 571 -3.55 -21.21 3.63
C ASP A 571 -3.81 -20.28 2.43
N VAL A 572 -5.03 -19.76 2.29
CA VAL A 572 -5.38 -18.80 1.23
C VAL A 572 -4.63 -17.49 1.43
N VAL A 573 -4.51 -17.01 2.67
CA VAL A 573 -3.74 -15.80 2.99
C VAL A 573 -2.26 -15.98 2.63
N LYS A 574 -1.63 -17.09 3.04
CA LYS A 574 -0.23 -17.39 2.68
C LYS A 574 -0.06 -17.48 1.17
N THR A 575 -1.02 -18.10 0.47
CA THR A 575 -0.98 -18.23 -0.99
C THR A 575 -1.07 -16.87 -1.67
N LYS A 576 -2.00 -15.99 -1.26
CA LYS A 576 -2.13 -14.63 -1.80
C LYS A 576 -0.85 -13.81 -1.56
N ILE A 577 -0.27 -13.87 -0.35
CA ILE A 577 0.97 -13.15 -0.03
C ILE A 577 2.15 -13.70 -0.87
N SER A 578 2.25 -15.02 -1.04
CA SER A 578 3.31 -15.63 -1.85
C SER A 578 3.18 -15.28 -3.34
N GLN A 579 1.95 -15.11 -3.85
CA GLN A 579 1.69 -14.64 -5.23
C GLN A 579 2.15 -13.19 -5.46
N LEU A 580 2.23 -12.40 -4.40
CA LEU A 580 2.75 -11.03 -4.42
C LEU A 580 4.27 -10.99 -4.18
N ASN A 581 4.95 -12.15 -4.28
CA ASN A 581 6.36 -12.31 -3.96
C ASN A 581 6.70 -11.90 -2.51
N GLY A 582 5.70 -11.89 -1.64
CA GLY A 582 5.87 -11.60 -0.23
C GLY A 582 6.15 -12.85 0.61
N SER A 583 6.61 -12.61 1.82
CA SER A 583 6.73 -13.62 2.86
C SER A 583 5.84 -13.25 4.06
N ILE A 584 5.36 -14.26 4.77
CA ILE A 584 4.58 -14.11 5.99
C ILE A 584 5.21 -14.97 7.09
N ASN A 585 5.45 -14.36 8.24
CA ASN A 585 6.02 -15.01 9.42
C ASN A 585 5.14 -14.73 10.64
N ILE A 586 5.07 -15.70 11.55
CA ILE A 586 4.32 -15.59 12.80
C ILE A 586 5.30 -15.70 13.96
N TYR A 587 5.24 -14.72 14.86
CA TYR A 587 5.91 -14.72 16.15
C TYR A 587 4.84 -14.72 17.23
N SER A 588 4.87 -15.65 18.17
CA SER A 588 3.87 -15.70 19.22
C SER A 588 4.48 -16.26 20.50
N ALA A 589 3.95 -15.82 21.64
CA ALA A 589 4.33 -16.36 22.93
C ALA A 589 3.08 -16.49 23.80
N LYS A 590 2.92 -17.65 24.43
CA LYS A 590 1.77 -17.95 25.29
C LYS A 590 1.67 -16.92 26.42
N GLY A 591 0.51 -16.29 26.53
CA GLY A 591 0.22 -15.23 27.50
C GLY A 591 0.68 -13.83 27.11
N GLN A 592 1.49 -13.65 26.05
CA GLN A 592 2.01 -12.35 25.62
C GLN A 592 1.38 -11.83 24.31
N GLY A 593 0.72 -12.71 23.55
CA GLY A 593 0.04 -12.37 22.31
C GLY A 593 0.75 -12.89 21.07
N SER A 594 0.41 -12.34 19.91
CA SER A 594 0.98 -12.75 18.63
C SER A 594 1.31 -11.54 17.77
N LYS A 595 2.38 -11.65 16.98
CA LYS A 595 2.80 -10.70 15.97
C LYS A 595 2.95 -11.43 14.63
N ILE A 596 2.16 -11.03 13.66
CA ILE A 596 2.23 -11.53 12.29
C ILE A 596 2.93 -10.46 11.46
N VAL A 597 3.96 -10.85 10.73
CA VAL A 597 4.79 -9.97 9.92
C VAL A 597 4.70 -10.39 8.46
N ILE A 598 4.29 -9.48 7.61
CA ILE A 598 4.21 -9.64 6.15
C ILE A 598 5.27 -8.73 5.55
N LYS A 599 6.14 -9.31 4.73
CA LYS A 599 7.17 -8.57 4.00
C LYS A 599 6.91 -8.70 2.52
N VAL A 600 6.65 -7.59 1.83
CA VAL A 600 6.32 -7.54 0.40
C VAL A 600 7.25 -6.56 -0.30
N PRO A 601 7.67 -6.83 -1.56
CA PRO A 601 8.54 -5.92 -2.29
C PRO A 601 7.81 -4.62 -2.67
N LEU A 602 8.55 -3.51 -2.75
CA LEU A 602 8.01 -2.20 -3.15
C LEU A 602 7.77 -2.09 -4.66
N THR A 603 8.47 -2.88 -5.48
CA THR A 603 8.54 -2.73 -6.94
C THR A 603 7.80 -3.83 -7.70
N LEU A 604 7.65 -3.67 -9.02
CA LEU A 604 7.37 -4.80 -9.92
C LEU A 604 8.30 -5.96 -9.56
N ALA A 605 7.76 -7.17 -9.45
CA ALA A 605 8.50 -8.35 -9.04
C ALA A 605 9.62 -8.69 -10.06
N ILE A 606 10.77 -8.03 -9.93
CA ILE A 606 12.01 -8.37 -10.60
C ILE A 606 12.69 -9.44 -9.75
N MET A 607 12.99 -10.57 -10.36
CA MET A 607 13.63 -11.68 -9.67
C MET A 607 14.85 -12.15 -10.46
N PRO A 608 16.00 -12.40 -9.80
CA PRO A 608 17.09 -13.11 -10.42
C PRO A 608 16.68 -14.57 -10.64
N THR A 609 16.82 -15.04 -11.87
CA THR A 609 16.47 -16.41 -12.26
C THR A 609 17.61 -17.09 -13.01
N LEU A 610 17.66 -18.41 -12.90
CA LEU A 610 18.51 -19.26 -13.72
C LEU A 610 17.70 -19.77 -14.92
N MET A 611 18.08 -19.32 -16.11
CA MET A 611 17.45 -19.66 -17.37
C MET A 611 17.94 -21.02 -17.87
N VAL A 612 17.00 -21.91 -18.17
CA VAL A 612 17.24 -23.26 -18.66
C VAL A 612 16.37 -23.54 -19.89
N MET A 613 16.89 -24.33 -20.83
CA MET A 613 16.13 -24.78 -22.00
C MET A 613 15.80 -26.26 -21.86
N LEU A 614 14.58 -26.63 -22.27
CA LEU A 614 14.14 -28.01 -22.47
C LEU A 614 13.68 -28.14 -23.93
N GLY A 615 14.46 -28.79 -24.77
CA GLY A 615 14.30 -28.75 -26.21
C GLY A 615 14.35 -27.31 -26.73
N ASN A 616 13.23 -26.82 -27.26
CA ASN A 616 13.10 -25.43 -27.77
C ASN A 616 12.28 -24.51 -26.85
N GLN A 617 11.97 -24.96 -25.62
CA GLN A 617 11.17 -24.20 -24.66
C GLN A 617 12.04 -23.65 -23.54
N ALA A 618 11.83 -22.38 -23.17
CA ALA A 618 12.55 -21.69 -22.12
C ALA A 618 11.81 -21.80 -20.78
N PHE A 619 12.55 -22.12 -19.73
CA PHE A 619 12.09 -22.17 -18.35
C PHE A 619 13.07 -21.43 -17.45
N ALA A 620 12.62 -21.00 -16.28
CA ALA A 620 13.41 -20.25 -15.33
C ALA A 620 13.23 -20.79 -13.91
N PHE A 621 14.35 -21.00 -13.20
CA PHE A 621 14.34 -21.27 -11.77
C PHE A 621 14.62 -19.99 -10.99
N PRO A 622 13.86 -19.67 -9.93
CA PRO A 622 14.26 -18.63 -8.97
C PRO A 622 15.68 -18.89 -8.45
N LEU A 623 16.60 -17.93 -8.60
CA LEU A 623 18.00 -18.14 -8.25
C LEU A 623 18.18 -18.41 -6.75
N VAL A 624 17.31 -17.86 -5.91
CA VAL A 624 17.25 -18.13 -4.46
C VAL A 624 17.10 -19.62 -4.12
N ASN A 625 16.49 -20.39 -5.02
CA ASN A 625 16.32 -21.83 -4.83
C ASN A 625 17.50 -22.64 -5.38
N VAL A 626 18.41 -22.03 -6.16
CA VAL A 626 19.53 -22.70 -6.82
C VAL A 626 20.75 -22.72 -5.91
N ASN A 627 21.26 -23.91 -5.62
CA ASN A 627 22.47 -24.08 -4.82
C ASN A 627 23.71 -24.20 -5.68
N GLU A 628 23.73 -25.19 -6.57
CA GLU A 628 24.90 -25.56 -7.35
C GLU A 628 24.44 -26.12 -8.71
N ILE A 629 25.29 -25.98 -9.73
CA ILE A 629 25.05 -26.50 -11.08
C ILE A 629 26.21 -27.43 -11.42
N PHE A 630 25.90 -28.64 -11.89
CA PHE A 630 26.89 -29.62 -12.31
C PHE A 630 26.66 -30.03 -13.75
N HIS A 631 27.76 -30.32 -14.46
CA HIS A 631 27.70 -31.13 -15.66
C HIS A 631 27.88 -32.59 -15.23
N LEU A 632 26.92 -33.45 -15.59
CA LEU A 632 26.93 -34.84 -15.17
C LEU A 632 26.87 -35.75 -16.40
N ASP A 633 27.79 -36.70 -16.43
CA ASP A 633 27.66 -37.90 -17.25
C ASP A 633 26.57 -38.79 -16.63
N LEU A 634 25.42 -38.82 -17.29
CA LEU A 634 24.21 -39.50 -16.83
C LEU A 634 24.36 -41.04 -16.90
N SER A 635 25.47 -41.55 -17.45
CA SER A 635 25.81 -42.99 -17.36
C SER A 635 26.24 -43.44 -15.96
N ARG A 636 26.53 -42.50 -15.04
CA ARG A 636 26.97 -42.78 -13.66
C ARG A 636 25.87 -42.64 -12.60
N THR A 637 24.60 -42.64 -13.00
CA THR A 637 23.48 -42.59 -12.07
C THR A 637 23.29 -43.95 -11.37
N ASN A 638 22.88 -43.90 -10.10
CA ASN A 638 22.45 -45.09 -9.37
C ASN A 638 20.93 -45.04 -9.20
N VAL A 639 20.29 -46.18 -9.00
CA VAL A 639 18.86 -46.24 -8.69
C VAL A 639 18.68 -46.77 -7.28
N VAL A 640 18.03 -45.98 -6.42
CA VAL A 640 17.69 -46.37 -5.03
C VAL A 640 16.18 -46.21 -4.89
N ASP A 641 15.48 -47.26 -4.46
CA ASP A 641 14.01 -47.30 -4.32
C ASP A 641 13.24 -46.84 -5.57
N GLY A 642 13.77 -47.15 -6.77
CA GLY A 642 13.17 -46.78 -8.06
C GLY A 642 13.40 -45.31 -8.46
N GLN A 643 14.13 -44.55 -7.64
CA GLN A 643 14.49 -43.17 -7.92
C GLN A 643 15.95 -43.08 -8.37
N GLU A 644 16.18 -42.38 -9.48
CA GLU A 644 17.54 -42.09 -9.95
C GLU A 644 18.21 -41.12 -8.97
N VAL A 645 19.38 -41.47 -8.49
CA VAL A 645 20.17 -40.69 -7.53
C VAL A 645 21.60 -40.53 -8.02
N VAL A 646 22.22 -39.41 -7.67
CA VAL A 646 23.65 -39.16 -7.85
C VAL A 646 24.31 -38.91 -6.51
N ILE A 647 25.53 -39.42 -6.33
CA ILE A 647 26.31 -39.17 -5.12
C ILE A 647 27.17 -37.93 -5.37
N VAL A 648 26.91 -36.86 -4.63
CA VAL A 648 27.73 -35.63 -4.65
C VAL A 648 28.23 -35.37 -3.24
N ARG A 649 29.56 -35.36 -3.07
CA ARG A 649 30.24 -35.18 -1.77
C ARG A 649 29.69 -36.13 -0.69
N ASP A 650 29.62 -37.42 -1.02
CA ASP A 650 29.13 -38.51 -0.14
C ASP A 650 27.67 -38.39 0.31
N LYS A 651 26.86 -37.54 -0.35
CA LYS A 651 25.42 -37.44 -0.13
C LYS A 651 24.66 -37.90 -1.37
N ALA A 652 23.67 -38.76 -1.16
CA ALA A 652 22.74 -39.17 -2.21
C ALA A 652 21.76 -38.03 -2.51
N LEU A 653 21.72 -37.59 -3.76
CA LEU A 653 20.82 -36.56 -4.25
C LEU A 653 19.82 -37.18 -5.23
N PRO A 654 18.51 -37.06 -4.98
CA PRO A 654 17.50 -37.49 -5.95
C PRO A 654 17.56 -36.64 -7.21
N LEU A 655 17.49 -37.30 -8.37
CA LEU A 655 17.47 -36.68 -9.69
C LEU A 655 16.09 -36.77 -10.33
N PHE A 656 15.67 -35.67 -10.96
CA PHE A 656 14.43 -35.56 -11.70
C PHE A 656 14.69 -34.99 -13.09
N TYR A 657 14.18 -35.65 -14.12
CA TYR A 657 14.33 -35.19 -15.50
C TYR A 657 13.20 -34.23 -15.84
N LEU A 658 13.52 -32.94 -15.88
CA LEU A 658 12.52 -31.89 -16.02
C LEU A 658 11.76 -31.98 -17.35
N LYS A 659 12.49 -32.34 -18.42
CA LYS A 659 11.92 -32.59 -19.75
C LYS A 659 10.81 -33.64 -19.76
N ARG A 660 10.95 -34.71 -18.95
CA ARG A 660 9.93 -35.78 -18.84
C ARG A 660 8.62 -35.27 -18.21
N TRP A 661 8.67 -34.19 -17.44
CA TRP A 661 7.50 -33.64 -16.76
C TRP A 661 6.79 -32.56 -17.55
N LEU A 662 7.57 -31.68 -18.19
CA LEU A 662 7.05 -30.44 -18.76
C LEU A 662 6.82 -30.51 -20.27
N VAL A 663 7.58 -31.35 -20.99
CA VAL A 663 7.52 -31.42 -22.46
C VAL A 663 6.79 -32.70 -22.89
N GLN A 664 5.54 -32.57 -23.32
CA GLN A 664 4.73 -33.70 -23.80
C GLN A 664 5.06 -34.06 -25.26
N GLY A 665 5.00 -35.35 -25.60
CA GLY A 665 5.05 -35.83 -27.00
C GLY A 665 6.43 -35.92 -27.64
N GLN A 666 7.52 -35.71 -26.90
CA GLN A 666 8.88 -35.99 -27.39
C GLN A 666 9.31 -37.43 -27.09
N VAL A 667 9.95 -38.07 -28.07
CA VAL A 667 10.69 -39.32 -27.86
C VAL A 667 11.85 -39.02 -26.93
N HIS A 668 11.86 -39.65 -25.77
CA HIS A 668 12.95 -39.50 -24.81
C HIS A 668 14.16 -40.31 -25.30
N GLU A 669 15.07 -39.66 -26.02
CA GLU A 669 16.41 -40.22 -26.22
C GLU A 669 17.16 -40.21 -24.89
N GLU A 670 17.88 -41.29 -24.60
CA GLU A 670 18.76 -41.37 -23.44
C GLU A 670 19.92 -40.38 -23.64
N GLN A 671 19.80 -39.20 -23.03
CA GLN A 671 20.90 -38.26 -22.93
C GLN A 671 22.00 -38.88 -22.07
N HIS A 672 23.19 -39.02 -22.66
CA HIS A 672 24.38 -39.54 -21.98
C HIS A 672 25.07 -38.46 -21.15
N GLU A 673 24.91 -37.19 -21.53
CA GLU A 673 25.40 -36.03 -20.78
C GLU A 673 24.25 -35.04 -20.60
N GLY A 674 24.22 -34.38 -19.44
CA GLY A 674 23.23 -33.36 -19.14
C GLY A 674 23.71 -32.41 -18.05
N HIS A 675 22.99 -31.31 -17.90
CA HIS A 675 23.25 -30.38 -16.81
C HIS A 675 22.28 -30.67 -15.67
N VAL A 676 22.81 -30.72 -14.44
CA VAL A 676 22.04 -30.93 -13.21
C VAL A 676 22.03 -29.63 -12.42
N VAL A 677 20.85 -29.08 -12.21
CA VAL A 677 20.63 -27.93 -11.34
C VAL A 677 20.17 -28.44 -9.97
N ILE A 678 20.97 -28.22 -8.93
CA ILE A 678 20.60 -28.59 -7.56
C ILE A 678 19.81 -27.45 -6.93
N LEU A 679 18.61 -27.77 -6.48
CA LEU A 679 17.71 -26.85 -5.80
C LEU A 679 17.52 -27.24 -4.33
N SER A 680 17.35 -26.25 -3.46
CA SER A 680 16.89 -26.45 -2.08
C SER A 680 15.39 -26.27 -1.99
N VAL A 681 14.71 -27.23 -1.36
CA VAL A 681 13.29 -27.14 -1.03
C VAL A 681 13.13 -27.47 0.45
N GLY A 682 12.98 -26.43 1.28
CA GLY A 682 13.03 -26.57 2.73
C GLY A 682 14.40 -27.12 3.17
N THR A 683 14.40 -28.28 3.83
CA THR A 683 15.62 -28.96 4.28
C THR A 683 16.18 -29.96 3.28
N GLN A 684 15.45 -30.24 2.19
CA GLN A 684 15.82 -31.23 1.19
C GLN A 684 16.56 -30.57 0.03
N ARG A 685 17.53 -31.32 -0.54
CA ARG A 685 18.21 -30.96 -1.78
C ARG A 685 17.84 -31.94 -2.86
N ILE A 686 17.56 -31.42 -4.05
CA ILE A 686 17.10 -32.20 -5.20
C ILE A 686 17.83 -31.73 -6.44
N GLY A 687 18.07 -32.62 -7.39
CA GLY A 687 18.68 -32.28 -8.68
C GLY A 687 17.69 -32.35 -9.83
N PHE A 688 17.64 -31.32 -10.66
CA PHE A 688 16.91 -31.33 -11.93
C PHE A 688 17.85 -31.45 -13.10
N VAL A 689 17.63 -32.48 -13.94
CA VAL A 689 18.32 -32.64 -15.21
C VAL A 689 17.63 -31.76 -16.26
N VAL A 690 18.40 -30.89 -16.91
CA VAL A 690 17.98 -29.97 -17.98
C VAL A 690 18.85 -30.15 -19.22
N ASP A 691 18.33 -29.78 -20.38
CA ASP A 691 19.05 -29.96 -21.66
C ASP A 691 20.19 -28.95 -21.78
N GLN A 692 19.92 -27.69 -21.48
CA GLN A 692 20.90 -26.61 -21.61
C GLN A 692 20.70 -25.55 -20.54
N LEU A 693 21.80 -25.00 -20.02
CA LEU A 693 21.80 -23.76 -19.26
C LEU A 693 22.08 -22.57 -20.16
N VAL A 694 21.25 -21.55 -20.06
CA VAL A 694 21.48 -20.26 -20.72
C VAL A 694 22.29 -19.34 -19.79
N GLY A 695 21.95 -19.33 -18.50
CA GLY A 695 22.65 -18.56 -17.47
C GLY A 695 21.70 -17.77 -16.57
N GLN A 696 22.25 -16.87 -15.76
CA GLN A 696 21.46 -16.02 -14.87
C GLN A 696 20.89 -14.81 -15.61
N GLU A 697 19.60 -14.54 -15.46
CA GLU A 697 18.93 -13.34 -15.95
C GLU A 697 17.99 -12.76 -14.88
N GLU A 698 17.97 -11.44 -14.76
CA GLU A 698 16.95 -10.72 -14.00
C GLU A 698 15.72 -10.56 -14.88
N VAL A 699 14.58 -11.03 -14.38
CA VAL A 699 13.36 -11.11 -15.16
C VAL A 699 12.19 -10.49 -14.41
N VAL A 700 11.33 -9.80 -15.13
CA VAL A 700 10.07 -9.26 -14.59
C VAL A 700 9.04 -10.38 -14.57
N ILE A 701 8.55 -10.74 -13.38
CA ILE A 701 7.54 -11.78 -13.22
C ILE A 701 6.17 -11.20 -13.56
N LYS A 702 5.51 -11.77 -14.56
CA LYS A 702 4.10 -11.53 -14.85
C LYS A 702 3.28 -12.71 -14.32
N PRO A 703 2.23 -12.46 -13.51
CA PRO A 703 1.35 -13.52 -13.04
C PRO A 703 0.66 -14.19 -14.22
N LEU A 704 0.42 -15.49 -14.11
CA LEU A 704 -0.33 -16.24 -15.11
C LEU A 704 -1.80 -15.78 -15.11
N GLY A 705 -2.35 -15.48 -16.28
CA GLY A 705 -3.74 -15.03 -16.42
C GLY A 705 -4.76 -16.06 -15.91
N LYS A 706 -6.02 -15.64 -15.72
CA LYS A 706 -7.09 -16.44 -15.06
C LYS A 706 -7.23 -17.89 -15.56
N MET A 707 -7.01 -18.15 -16.85
CA MET A 707 -7.09 -19.52 -17.42
C MET A 707 -5.91 -20.42 -17.04
N LEU A 708 -4.75 -19.83 -16.70
CA LEU A 708 -3.51 -20.53 -16.35
C LEU A 708 -3.19 -20.40 -14.86
N GLN A 709 -3.99 -19.64 -14.11
CA GLN A 709 -3.82 -19.46 -12.67
C GLN A 709 -3.98 -20.81 -11.95
N GLY A 710 -3.03 -21.10 -11.06
CA GLY A 710 -3.00 -22.39 -10.35
C GLY A 710 -2.44 -23.55 -11.17
N THR A 711 -1.85 -23.30 -12.35
CA THR A 711 -1.10 -24.33 -13.09
C THR A 711 0.04 -24.87 -12.22
N PRO A 712 -0.03 -26.13 -11.76
CA PRO A 712 0.92 -26.62 -10.77
C PRO A 712 2.32 -26.81 -11.35
N GLY A 713 3.30 -26.31 -10.60
CA GLY A 713 4.70 -26.25 -10.99
C GLY A 713 5.10 -24.95 -11.68
N MET A 714 4.17 -24.00 -11.87
CA MET A 714 4.44 -22.70 -12.47
C MET A 714 4.09 -21.58 -11.49
N SER A 715 5.03 -20.66 -11.28
CA SER A 715 4.85 -19.46 -10.45
C SER A 715 4.41 -18.25 -11.27
N GLY A 716 4.79 -18.19 -12.54
CA GLY A 716 4.63 -17.01 -13.39
C GLY A 716 5.20 -17.21 -14.78
N ALA A 717 5.16 -16.16 -15.59
CA ALA A 717 5.83 -16.10 -16.88
C ALA A 717 6.66 -14.83 -16.97
N THR A 718 7.65 -14.83 -17.85
CA THR A 718 8.44 -13.65 -18.17
C THR A 718 8.80 -13.61 -19.65
N ILE A 719 9.23 -12.44 -20.10
CA ILE A 719 9.74 -12.21 -21.45
C ILE A 719 11.25 -12.07 -21.31
N THR A 720 12.01 -12.95 -21.96
CA THR A 720 13.47 -12.94 -21.94
C THR A 720 14.00 -11.80 -22.80
N GLY A 721 15.28 -11.45 -22.64
CA GLY A 721 15.90 -10.35 -23.37
C GLY A 721 15.85 -10.50 -24.91
N ASP A 722 15.67 -11.72 -25.43
CA ASP A 722 15.49 -12.03 -26.86
C ASP A 722 14.02 -12.09 -27.32
N GLY A 723 13.06 -11.73 -26.45
CA GLY A 723 11.63 -11.66 -26.74
C GLY A 723 10.89 -12.99 -26.65
N ARG A 724 11.52 -14.08 -26.21
CA ARG A 724 10.84 -15.35 -25.96
C ARG A 724 10.09 -15.31 -24.64
N ILE A 725 9.04 -16.13 -24.54
CA ILE A 725 8.35 -16.33 -23.27
C ILE A 725 9.02 -17.48 -22.53
N ALA A 726 9.40 -17.23 -21.27
CA ALA A 726 9.89 -18.25 -20.35
C ALA A 726 8.93 -18.44 -19.18
N LEU A 727 8.69 -19.70 -18.81
CA LEU A 727 7.87 -20.04 -17.65
C LEU A 727 8.73 -20.16 -16.39
N ILE A 728 8.30 -19.50 -15.31
CA ILE A 728 9.00 -19.51 -14.03
C ILE A 728 8.47 -20.68 -13.20
N LEU A 729 9.38 -21.53 -12.73
CA LEU A 729 9.05 -22.78 -12.06
C LEU A 729 8.84 -22.61 -10.55
N ASP A 730 7.70 -23.13 -10.07
CA ASP A 730 7.42 -23.31 -8.65
C ASP A 730 7.81 -24.73 -8.23
N VAL A 731 9.03 -24.87 -7.69
CA VAL A 731 9.67 -26.15 -7.39
C VAL A 731 8.88 -26.98 -6.36
N PRO A 732 8.46 -26.44 -5.20
CA PRO A 732 7.60 -27.16 -4.25
C PRO A 732 6.33 -27.75 -4.89
N SER A 733 5.57 -26.94 -5.63
CA SER A 733 4.33 -27.40 -6.27
C SER A 733 4.58 -28.41 -7.38
N MET A 734 5.68 -28.25 -8.12
CA MET A 734 6.09 -29.19 -9.16
C MET A 734 6.39 -30.57 -8.57
N LEU A 735 7.17 -30.64 -7.48
CA LEU A 735 7.45 -31.90 -6.79
C LEU A 735 6.18 -32.57 -6.30
N LYS A 736 5.29 -31.81 -5.63
CA LYS A 736 4.05 -32.34 -5.09
C LYS A 736 3.18 -33.02 -6.16
N ARG A 737 3.14 -32.47 -7.38
CA ARG A 737 2.35 -33.03 -8.49
C ARG A 737 3.04 -34.14 -9.26
N TYR A 738 4.32 -33.99 -9.55
CA TYR A 738 5.03 -34.86 -10.48
C TYR A 738 5.85 -35.95 -9.80
N ALA A 739 6.38 -35.71 -8.59
CA ALA A 739 7.14 -36.72 -7.86
C ALA A 739 6.25 -37.87 -7.37
N ALA A 740 4.98 -37.59 -7.03
CA ALA A 740 4.02 -38.61 -6.60
C ALA A 740 3.43 -39.47 -7.75
N ARG A 741 3.66 -39.09 -9.02
CA ARG A 741 3.09 -39.78 -10.20
C ARG A 741 3.91 -41.00 -10.68
N ARG A 742 4.81 -41.52 -9.84
CA ARG A 742 5.47 -42.82 -10.07
C ARG A 742 5.16 -43.78 -8.91
N ILE A 743 3.99 -44.40 -9.00
CA ILE A 743 3.82 -45.84 -8.75
C ILE A 743 3.44 -46.46 -10.08
#